data_AF-A0AAQ3L9T5-F1
#
_entry.id   AF-A0AAQ3L9T5-F1
#
_cell.length_a   1.000
_cell.length_b   1.000
_cell.length_c   1.000
_cell.angle_alpha   90.00
_cell.angle_beta   90.00
_cell.angle_gamma   90.00
#
_symmetry.space_group_name_H-M   'P 1'
#
loop_
_entity.id
_entity.type
_entity.pdbx_description
1 polymer ?
#
loop_
_entity_poly.entity_id
_entity_poly.type
_entity_poly.pdbx_seq_one_letter_code
_entity_poly.pdbx_strand_id
1 'polypeptide(L)'
;MFSAIIVRGIFAIKVLGVTALSSHVHSLLEGQVLTEYTEISDLDNKLQQTWTREQYIDVYKHQLVLNRIDEDINKVIIRKEGLNRFKWVWLETAAALYEETGDAIYLDRVKTALLHEVQFPSTDIQFTLSRITFCYLKARDDIELADSERSDVEAMLAAHADACLSMESGTEMNRGIMNTLGLYRTSKLLPDHSNSASWRSKALENWNQGLMRTKDSNEDSTSYVELWLYNMMMAAYEIEPDPQDFFQQSWVKNIFERKLGLLNSFGMDFRISSSDQIQNPAIYEWAATIYRDGRYKWAAQRIFNFLRAQEAQANHVYREPVFLYTSDDIIPVQPNGNSYYSDRRYDQLFPDKLALRSGFGPAATFLSVNLFNGGGHGMADGSSVITLVDEYGLLLNPPARGEAYEQYQNILLFRKDGDPFPLGSIDNGTLRRTVVDLKGGNTATGGKDINLQSVTGMGLRFDANNPSAQNTLIQNVYLVSGTERTKISTTPQSYPVSNKWMNYQNSLGYPLDVSGHDYLEFEWSYDPIADPKNPTVWINSSSPVTTTRFYEFLLNNWRSSTVRYSKDFDDIHIASIEVDLFGYDGADHKQYRDIFILPNELIWIRDSFEYKGSDSGTFQIGPLWHVGDITGATNEWANTRSYSNLYSRSDLDRQYRLHAYGPRRDLLVLMPIRPGYPDQENSSNPETASYRNEIVFQKWSGTLHPGQRISFNSFLLPHEADLDTAELSTLADAVDLLSDNDEVAVVEYGDWTLIANPYGQTVDLPGGLRSKSNSIAYRLNDEEGVEVCYEADEPD
;
A
#
# COMPACT_ATOMS: atom_id res chain seq x y z
N MET A 1 59.19 -9.45 5.48
CA MET A 1 58.62 -10.45 6.43
C MET A 1 58.09 -9.79 7.71
N PHE A 2 58.86 -8.92 8.37
CA PHE A 2 58.41 -8.21 9.59
C PHE A 2 57.17 -7.30 9.39
N SER A 3 57.06 -6.60 8.27
CA SER A 3 55.90 -5.74 7.96
C SER A 3 54.60 -6.52 7.71
N ALA A 4 54.69 -7.76 7.23
CA ALA A 4 53.52 -8.62 6.98
C ALA A 4 52.96 -9.23 8.28
N ILE A 5 53.82 -9.41 9.30
CA ILE A 5 53.42 -9.91 10.62
C ILE A 5 52.71 -8.81 11.43
N ILE A 6 53.16 -7.56 11.32
CA ILE A 6 52.51 -6.42 12.00
C ILE A 6 51.14 -6.12 11.38
N VAL A 7 51.00 -6.16 10.05
CA VAL A 7 49.70 -5.96 9.39
C VAL A 7 48.73 -7.09 9.74
N ARG A 8 49.17 -8.35 9.80
CA ARG A 8 48.32 -9.48 10.23
C ARG A 8 47.98 -9.44 11.72
N GLY A 9 48.90 -8.99 12.57
CA GLY A 9 48.67 -8.82 14.02
C GLY A 9 47.66 -7.72 14.33
N ILE A 10 47.73 -6.58 13.63
CA ILE A 10 46.76 -5.48 13.76
C ILE A 10 45.38 -5.90 13.22
N PHE A 11 45.34 -6.67 12.13
CA PHE A 11 44.09 -7.23 11.60
C PHE A 11 43.47 -8.25 12.56
N ALA A 12 44.27 -9.13 13.17
CA ALA A 12 43.80 -10.11 14.15
C ALA A 12 43.31 -9.45 15.45
N ILE A 13 43.97 -8.39 15.94
CA ILE A 13 43.54 -7.65 17.14
C ILE A 13 42.26 -6.84 16.86
N LYS A 14 42.10 -6.25 15.67
CA LYS A 14 40.84 -5.60 15.27
C LYS A 14 39.70 -6.61 15.12
N VAL A 15 39.95 -7.76 14.49
CA VAL A 15 38.93 -8.79 14.31
C VAL A 15 38.53 -9.38 15.66
N LEU A 16 39.48 -9.80 16.51
CA LEU A 16 39.20 -10.36 17.83
C LEU A 16 38.57 -9.35 18.80
N GLY A 17 38.97 -8.07 18.74
CA GLY A 17 38.36 -7.00 19.52
C GLY A 17 36.92 -6.72 19.11
N VAL A 18 36.63 -6.73 17.80
CA VAL A 18 35.26 -6.59 17.27
C VAL A 18 34.42 -7.82 17.59
N THR A 19 34.97 -9.04 17.52
CA THR A 19 34.23 -10.25 17.87
C THR A 19 33.93 -10.30 19.37
N ALA A 20 34.89 -9.98 20.24
CA ALA A 20 34.68 -9.97 21.70
C ALA A 20 33.74 -8.84 22.15
N LEU A 21 33.84 -7.64 21.55
CA LEU A 21 32.92 -6.54 21.82
C LEU A 21 31.52 -6.86 21.30
N SER A 22 31.41 -7.44 20.09
CA SER A 22 30.14 -7.90 19.54
C SER A 22 29.51 -8.99 20.40
N SER A 23 30.28 -9.98 20.88
CA SER A 23 29.76 -11.04 21.77
C SER A 23 29.37 -10.52 23.15
N HIS A 24 30.09 -9.52 23.70
CA HIS A 24 29.77 -8.95 25.01
C HIS A 24 28.59 -7.97 24.94
N VAL A 25 28.50 -7.18 23.87
CA VAL A 25 27.32 -6.35 23.57
C VAL A 25 26.12 -7.24 23.26
N HIS A 26 26.29 -8.33 22.50
CA HIS A 26 25.22 -9.31 22.31
C HIS A 26 24.80 -9.95 23.62
N SER A 27 25.72 -10.38 24.50
CA SER A 27 25.29 -11.02 25.76
C SER A 27 24.65 -10.04 26.74
N LEU A 28 25.04 -8.76 26.71
CA LEU A 28 24.39 -7.69 27.50
C LEU A 28 22.99 -7.36 26.96
N LEU A 29 22.83 -7.34 25.63
CA LEU A 29 21.53 -7.13 25.00
C LEU A 29 20.62 -8.36 25.14
N GLU A 30 21.11 -9.57 24.85
CA GLU A 30 20.36 -10.82 24.99
C GLU A 30 19.95 -11.10 26.45
N GLY A 31 20.79 -10.73 27.42
CA GLY A 31 20.51 -10.93 28.85
C GLY A 31 19.50 -9.97 29.48
N GLN A 32 19.22 -8.82 28.85
CA GLN A 32 18.20 -7.86 29.31
C GLN A 32 16.95 -7.80 28.42
N VAL A 33 17.03 -8.23 27.16
CA VAL A 33 15.95 -8.02 26.17
C VAL A 33 15.08 -9.27 25.95
N LEU A 34 15.58 -10.48 26.18
CA LEU A 34 14.85 -11.71 25.79
C LEU A 34 14.03 -12.39 26.90
N THR A 35 13.90 -11.81 28.10
CA THR A 35 13.25 -12.50 29.24
C THR A 35 11.92 -11.94 29.72
N GLU A 36 11.41 -10.86 29.13
CA GLU A 36 10.07 -10.37 29.41
C GLU A 36 9.19 -10.53 28.17
N TYR A 37 8.71 -11.75 27.92
CA TYR A 37 7.50 -11.90 27.11
C TYR A 37 6.38 -11.22 27.89
N THR A 38 6.00 -10.05 27.40
CA THR A 38 5.01 -9.23 28.04
C THR A 38 3.65 -9.93 28.06
N GLU A 39 3.00 -10.04 29.23
CA GLU A 39 1.60 -10.47 29.29
C GLU A 39 0.72 -9.49 28.49
N ILE A 40 -0.32 -9.98 27.81
CA ILE A 40 -1.18 -9.16 26.92
C ILE A 40 -1.89 -8.02 27.65
N SER A 41 -2.18 -8.18 28.93
CA SER A 41 -2.67 -7.08 29.77
C SER A 41 -1.71 -5.88 29.79
N ASP A 42 -0.41 -6.12 29.64
CA ASP A 42 0.58 -5.05 29.50
C ASP A 42 0.62 -4.47 28.08
N LEU A 43 0.32 -5.25 27.03
CA LEU A 43 0.17 -4.69 25.68
C LEU A 43 -1.00 -3.70 25.62
N ASP A 44 -2.12 -3.99 26.25
CA ASP A 44 -3.24 -3.04 26.35
C ASP A 44 -2.86 -1.76 27.05
N ASN A 45 -2.22 -1.89 28.21
CA ASN A 45 -1.73 -0.75 28.97
C ASN A 45 -0.73 0.07 28.15
N LYS A 46 0.17 -0.60 27.43
CA LYS A 46 1.14 0.04 26.51
C LYS A 46 0.43 0.73 25.36
N LEU A 47 -0.56 0.11 24.73
CA LEU A 47 -1.28 0.69 23.59
C LEU A 47 -2.23 1.83 24.00
N GLN A 48 -2.66 1.89 25.26
CA GLN A 48 -3.47 2.98 25.82
C GLN A 48 -2.61 4.10 26.44
N GLN A 49 -1.28 3.95 26.45
CA GLN A 49 -0.39 4.96 27.02
C GLN A 49 -0.53 6.29 26.28
N THR A 50 -0.80 7.35 27.03
CA THR A 50 -0.81 8.72 26.51
C THR A 50 0.57 9.35 26.60
N TRP A 51 0.89 10.21 25.63
CA TRP A 51 2.19 10.87 25.51
C TRP A 51 2.05 12.38 25.55
N THR A 52 2.85 13.01 26.41
CA THR A 52 3.09 14.45 26.37
C THR A 52 4.25 14.78 25.42
N ARG A 53 4.36 16.04 25.03
CA ARG A 53 5.49 16.56 24.24
C ARG A 53 6.83 16.24 24.88
N GLU A 54 6.96 16.45 26.19
CA GLU A 54 8.22 16.21 26.90
C GLU A 54 8.59 14.71 26.95
N GLN A 55 7.59 13.84 27.11
CA GLN A 55 7.83 12.40 27.04
C GLN A 55 8.27 11.95 25.64
N TYR A 56 7.68 12.51 24.57
CA TYR A 56 8.19 12.27 23.22
C TYR A 56 9.65 12.70 23.10
N ILE A 57 9.97 13.94 23.51
CA ILE A 57 11.35 14.46 23.47
C ILE A 57 12.32 13.48 24.13
N ASP A 58 12.02 13.01 25.33
CA ASP A 58 12.91 12.11 26.07
C ASP A 58 13.14 10.77 25.36
N VAL A 59 12.12 10.23 24.70
CA VAL A 59 12.25 9.02 23.87
C VAL A 59 13.19 9.28 22.69
N TYR A 60 13.03 10.40 21.97
CA TYR A 60 13.91 10.76 20.86
C TYR A 60 15.34 11.05 21.30
N LYS A 61 15.54 11.67 22.47
CA LYS A 61 16.87 11.86 23.06
C LYS A 61 17.55 10.51 23.31
N HIS A 62 16.83 9.57 23.93
CA HIS A 62 17.36 8.23 24.22
C HIS A 62 17.72 7.48 22.94
N GLN A 63 16.84 7.51 21.93
CA GLN A 63 17.10 6.84 20.65
C GLN A 63 18.33 7.38 19.93
N LEU A 64 18.51 8.70 19.89
CA LEU A 64 19.71 9.29 19.29
C LEU A 64 20.99 8.89 20.03
N VAL A 65 20.93 8.60 21.33
CA VAL A 65 22.08 8.05 22.08
C VAL A 65 22.37 6.61 21.63
N LEU A 66 21.35 5.76 21.51
CA LEU A 66 21.52 4.38 21.05
C LEU A 66 22.13 4.31 19.64
N ASN A 67 21.63 5.14 18.72
CA ASN A 67 22.13 5.18 17.34
C ASN A 67 23.61 5.61 17.24
N ARG A 68 24.11 6.40 18.21
CA ARG A 68 25.54 6.77 18.25
C ARG A 68 26.44 5.55 18.43
N ILE A 69 25.99 4.60 19.24
CA ILE A 69 26.70 3.34 19.48
C ILE A 69 26.78 2.56 18.16
N ASP A 70 25.67 2.50 17.41
CA ASP A 70 25.63 1.85 16.10
C ASP A 70 26.46 2.57 15.04
N GLU A 71 26.49 3.90 15.01
CA GLU A 71 27.34 4.65 14.07
C GLU A 71 28.83 4.42 14.31
N ASP A 72 29.26 4.38 15.57
CA ASP A 72 30.66 4.11 15.91
C ASP A 72 31.05 2.65 15.62
N ILE A 73 30.10 1.72 15.70
CA ILE A 73 30.25 0.33 15.23
C ILE A 73 30.27 0.26 13.69
N ASN A 74 29.41 1.00 13.01
CA ASN A 74 29.26 0.98 11.55
C ASN A 74 30.39 1.69 10.80
N LYS A 75 31.00 2.72 11.41
CA LYS A 75 32.29 3.30 10.95
C LYS A 75 33.40 2.26 10.87
N VAL A 76 33.31 1.17 11.66
CA VAL A 76 34.30 0.08 11.66
C VAL A 76 33.98 -1.01 10.63
N ILE A 77 32.71 -1.22 10.26
CA ILE A 77 32.29 -2.47 9.59
C ILE A 77 31.89 -2.30 8.10
N ILE A 78 31.28 -1.21 7.58
CA ILE A 78 30.72 -1.25 6.21
C ILE A 78 30.85 0.04 5.36
N ARG A 79 31.45 -0.12 4.17
CA ARG A 79 31.49 0.80 2.99
C ARG A 79 30.36 0.58 1.96
N LYS A 80 29.32 -0.23 2.25
CA LYS A 80 28.28 -0.58 1.27
C LYS A 80 27.18 0.48 1.17
N GLU A 81 26.86 0.80 -0.08
CA GLU A 81 26.02 1.90 -0.61
C GLU A 81 24.54 1.91 -0.15
N GLY A 82 24.06 0.91 0.60
CA GLY A 82 22.65 0.79 0.99
C GLY A 82 22.24 1.57 2.24
N LEU A 83 23.16 1.85 3.17
CA LEU A 83 22.85 2.48 4.47
C LEU A 83 22.66 4.01 4.41
N ASN A 84 22.93 4.65 3.27
CA ASN A 84 22.81 6.11 3.16
C ASN A 84 21.36 6.63 3.29
N ARG A 85 20.33 5.79 3.06
CA ARG A 85 18.93 6.25 3.10
C ARG A 85 18.41 6.58 4.51
N PHE A 86 18.95 5.94 5.55
CA PHE A 86 18.47 6.12 6.92
C PHE A 86 19.12 7.30 7.65
N LYS A 87 20.24 7.84 7.13
CA LYS A 87 20.96 8.95 7.79
C LYS A 87 20.11 10.22 7.89
N TRP A 88 19.39 10.56 6.83
CA TRP A 88 18.68 11.85 6.69
C TRP A 88 17.55 12.04 7.68
N VAL A 89 16.90 10.94 8.00
CA VAL A 89 15.83 10.86 8.98
C VAL A 89 16.28 11.35 10.35
N TRP A 90 17.44 10.87 10.81
CA TRP A 90 17.99 11.25 12.11
C TRP A 90 18.49 12.70 12.15
N LEU A 91 18.81 13.29 11.00
CA LEU A 91 19.26 14.69 10.95
C LEU A 91 18.12 15.64 11.21
N GLU A 92 16.96 15.37 10.63
CA GLU A 92 15.76 16.17 10.84
C GLU A 92 15.36 16.13 12.33
N THR A 93 15.40 14.95 12.93
CA THR A 93 15.20 14.76 14.38
C THR A 93 16.27 15.49 15.21
N ALA A 94 17.55 15.45 14.83
CA ALA A 94 18.60 16.17 15.54
C ALA A 94 18.42 17.69 15.43
N ALA A 95 18.12 18.21 14.24
CA ALA A 95 17.83 19.64 14.04
C ALA A 95 16.61 20.09 14.85
N ALA A 96 15.55 19.26 14.89
CA ALA A 96 14.37 19.51 15.71
C ALA A 96 14.66 19.51 17.21
N LEU A 97 15.44 18.55 17.70
CA LEU A 97 15.86 18.51 19.11
C LEU A 97 16.77 19.68 19.47
N TYR A 98 17.63 20.10 18.54
CA TYR A 98 18.44 21.31 18.74
C TYR A 98 17.55 22.55 18.89
N GLU A 99 16.60 22.75 17.98
CA GLU A 99 15.66 23.88 18.05
C GLU A 99 14.85 23.88 19.36
N GLU A 100 14.45 22.70 19.84
CA GLU A 100 13.64 22.56 21.05
C GLU A 100 14.46 22.72 22.35
N THR A 101 15.69 22.22 22.38
CA THR A 101 16.47 22.08 23.63
C THR A 101 17.65 23.04 23.73
N GLY A 102 18.13 23.58 22.62
CA GLY A 102 19.38 24.34 22.52
C GLY A 102 20.64 23.52 22.78
N ASP A 103 20.56 22.19 22.93
CA ASP A 103 21.71 21.35 23.26
C ASP A 103 22.65 21.20 22.06
N ALA A 104 23.88 21.71 22.22
CA ALA A 104 24.93 21.72 21.20
C ALA A 104 25.31 20.31 20.70
N ILE A 105 25.01 19.23 21.45
CA ILE A 105 25.26 17.87 20.96
C ILE A 105 24.45 17.55 19.69
N TYR A 106 23.24 18.09 19.57
CA TYR A 106 22.41 17.87 18.40
C TYR A 106 22.86 18.72 17.22
N LEU A 107 23.36 19.93 17.49
CA LEU A 107 23.98 20.80 16.50
C LEU A 107 25.25 20.19 15.90
N ASP A 108 26.10 19.58 16.72
CA ASP A 108 27.31 18.87 16.28
C ASP A 108 26.99 17.66 15.38
N ARG A 109 25.88 16.97 15.65
CA ARG A 109 25.37 15.88 14.79
C ARG A 109 24.92 16.40 13.43
N VAL A 110 24.17 17.50 13.41
CA VAL A 110 23.78 18.16 12.16
C VAL A 110 25.04 18.56 11.37
N LYS A 111 26.04 19.16 12.02
CA LYS A 111 27.33 19.51 11.40
C LYS A 111 28.02 18.31 10.78
N THR A 112 28.21 17.26 11.57
CA THR A 112 28.91 16.04 11.13
C THR A 112 28.24 15.44 9.90
N ALA A 113 26.92 15.41 9.86
CA ALA A 113 26.19 14.84 8.76
C ALA A 113 26.19 15.71 7.50
N LEU A 114 26.12 17.04 7.64
CA LEU A 114 26.28 17.97 6.52
C LEU A 114 27.65 17.80 5.85
N LEU A 115 28.72 17.75 6.65
CA LEU A 115 30.08 17.54 6.15
C LEU A 115 30.26 16.15 5.52
N HIS A 116 29.61 15.12 6.09
CA HIS A 116 29.59 13.80 5.47
C HIS A 116 28.90 13.83 4.11
N GLU A 117 27.76 14.51 3.97
CA GLU A 117 27.06 14.60 2.68
C GLU A 117 27.90 15.35 1.63
N VAL A 118 28.59 16.42 2.01
CA VAL A 118 29.56 17.09 1.14
C VAL A 118 30.61 16.11 0.63
N GLN A 119 31.13 15.26 1.51
CA GLN A 119 32.15 14.28 1.15
C GLN A 119 31.60 13.12 0.31
N PHE A 120 30.35 12.72 0.54
CA PHE A 120 29.70 11.57 -0.09
C PHE A 120 28.26 11.89 -0.51
N PRO A 121 28.06 12.73 -1.55
CA PRO A 121 26.72 13.16 -1.94
C PRO A 121 25.79 11.99 -2.27
N SER A 122 24.57 12.04 -1.75
CA SER A 122 23.53 11.05 -1.99
C SER A 122 23.16 11.01 -3.47
N THR A 123 23.06 9.80 -4.03
CA THR A 123 22.50 9.61 -5.38
C THR A 123 20.99 9.75 -5.39
N ASP A 124 20.34 9.65 -4.23
CA ASP A 124 18.90 9.77 -4.07
C ASP A 124 18.51 11.20 -3.67
N ILE A 125 18.87 12.14 -4.52
CA ILE A 125 18.77 13.59 -4.26
C ILE A 125 17.34 14.04 -3.93
N GLN A 126 16.33 13.37 -4.47
CA GLN A 126 14.92 13.72 -4.28
C GLN A 126 14.46 13.54 -2.84
N PHE A 127 14.90 12.46 -2.18
CA PHE A 127 14.61 12.21 -0.76
C PHE A 127 15.50 13.02 0.18
N THR A 128 16.64 13.49 -0.33
CA THR A 128 17.71 14.05 0.49
C THR A 128 17.61 15.59 0.56
N LEU A 129 17.31 16.25 -0.56
CA LEU A 129 17.35 17.71 -0.67
C LEU A 129 16.45 18.42 0.34
N SER A 130 15.18 18.01 0.47
CA SER A 130 14.23 18.66 1.39
C SER A 130 14.66 18.54 2.85
N ARG A 131 15.19 17.39 3.27
CA ARG A 131 15.60 17.12 4.65
C ARG A 131 16.91 17.84 5.01
N ILE A 132 17.92 17.78 4.15
CA ILE A 132 19.21 18.45 4.42
C ILE A 132 19.05 19.97 4.42
N THR A 133 18.29 20.54 3.48
CA THR A 133 18.02 21.98 3.46
C THR A 133 17.29 22.43 4.72
N PHE A 134 16.34 21.65 5.23
CA PHE A 134 15.70 21.91 6.53
C PHE A 134 16.71 21.93 7.68
N CYS A 135 17.56 20.90 7.78
CA CYS A 135 18.54 20.80 8.85
C CYS A 135 19.50 21.99 8.83
N TYR A 136 20.02 22.35 7.66
CA TYR A 136 20.91 23.50 7.53
C TYR A 136 20.17 24.83 7.78
N LEU A 137 18.93 25.01 7.32
CA LEU A 137 18.14 26.20 7.63
C LEU A 137 17.94 26.41 9.14
N LYS A 138 17.73 25.32 9.90
CA LYS A 138 17.55 25.37 11.36
C LYS A 138 18.85 25.59 12.13
N ALA A 139 19.97 25.12 11.59
CA ALA A 139 21.26 25.13 12.29
C ALA A 139 22.22 26.24 11.83
N ARG A 140 22.02 26.84 10.64
CA ARG A 140 23.06 27.64 9.93
C ARG A 140 23.64 28.81 10.71
N ASP A 141 22.86 29.40 11.61
CA ASP A 141 23.23 30.61 12.35
C ASP A 141 24.06 30.26 13.60
N ASP A 142 23.88 29.05 14.14
CA ASP A 142 24.57 28.58 15.35
C ASP A 142 25.68 27.56 15.06
N ILE A 143 25.60 26.88 13.91
CA ILE A 143 26.55 25.84 13.52
C ILE A 143 27.92 26.46 13.21
N GLU A 144 28.94 26.04 13.96
CA GLU A 144 30.32 26.47 13.74
C GLU A 144 30.91 25.75 12.52
N LEU A 145 30.72 26.30 11.32
CA LEU A 145 31.38 25.86 10.08
C LEU A 145 32.49 26.84 9.71
N ALA A 146 33.64 26.33 9.28
CA ALA A 146 34.63 27.18 8.60
C ALA A 146 34.04 27.74 7.31
N ASP A 147 34.50 28.91 6.84
CA ASP A 147 33.97 29.55 5.62
C ASP A 147 34.03 28.61 4.41
N SER A 148 35.09 27.80 4.30
CA SER A 148 35.21 26.78 3.25
C SER A 148 34.18 25.66 3.39
N GLU A 149 33.95 25.16 4.61
CA GLU A 149 32.95 24.11 4.87
C GLU A 149 31.54 24.61 4.57
N ARG A 150 31.24 25.85 4.96
CA ARG A 150 29.97 26.51 4.66
C ARG A 150 29.76 26.62 3.15
N SER A 151 30.77 27.11 2.43
CA SER A 151 30.74 27.20 0.97
C SER A 151 30.53 25.83 0.32
N ASP A 152 31.15 24.77 0.84
CA ASP A 152 31.01 23.42 0.29
C ASP A 152 29.60 22.85 0.51
N VAL A 153 29.01 23.06 1.71
CA VAL A 153 27.62 22.67 2.01
C VAL A 153 26.65 23.39 1.06
N GLU A 154 26.80 24.70 0.90
CA GLU A 154 25.93 25.50 0.03
C GLU A 154 26.07 25.12 -1.45
N ALA A 155 27.30 24.83 -1.90
CA ALA A 155 27.54 24.32 -3.25
C ALA A 155 26.91 22.95 -3.50
N MET A 156 26.97 22.03 -2.52
CA MET A 156 26.32 20.72 -2.61
C MET A 156 24.79 20.86 -2.67
N LEU A 157 24.19 21.73 -1.85
CA LEU A 157 22.75 22.00 -1.87
C LEU A 157 22.29 22.61 -3.21
N ALA A 158 23.06 23.55 -3.75
CA ALA A 158 22.81 24.13 -5.07
C ALA A 158 22.87 23.06 -6.18
N ALA A 159 23.88 22.18 -6.15
CA ALA A 159 24.02 21.10 -7.13
C ALA A 159 22.84 20.11 -7.07
N HIS A 160 22.38 19.75 -5.87
CA HIS A 160 21.19 18.90 -5.71
C HIS A 160 19.91 19.59 -6.22
N ALA A 161 19.74 20.89 -5.96
CA ALA A 161 18.60 21.66 -6.47
C ALA A 161 18.63 21.77 -8.00
N ASP A 162 19.79 22.02 -8.60
CA ASP A 162 19.97 22.05 -10.05
C ASP A 162 19.66 20.70 -10.70
N ALA A 163 20.08 19.60 -10.08
CA ALA A 163 19.73 18.27 -10.56
C ALA A 163 18.20 18.02 -10.49
N CYS A 164 17.54 18.48 -9.42
CA CYS A 164 16.08 18.38 -9.27
C CYS A 164 15.30 19.21 -10.30
N LEU A 165 15.83 20.32 -10.83
CA LEU A 165 15.17 21.09 -11.90
C LEU A 165 14.90 20.26 -13.15
N SER A 166 15.78 19.31 -13.45
CA SER A 166 15.68 18.43 -14.62
C SER A 166 14.79 17.21 -14.40
N MET A 167 14.35 16.97 -13.17
CA MET A 167 13.56 15.80 -12.82
C MET A 167 12.07 16.08 -13.01
N GLU A 168 11.43 15.26 -13.82
CA GLU A 168 9.98 15.22 -13.94
C GLU A 168 9.44 14.19 -12.94
N SER A 169 8.96 14.69 -11.80
CA SER A 169 8.24 13.91 -10.80
C SER A 169 6.95 14.65 -10.48
N GLY A 170 5.80 14.08 -10.81
CA GLY A 170 4.51 14.66 -10.45
C GLY A 170 4.37 14.78 -8.94
N THR A 171 3.78 15.87 -8.46
CA THR A 171 3.62 16.14 -7.02
C THR A 171 2.60 15.24 -6.35
N GLU A 172 1.79 14.52 -7.12
CA GLU A 172 0.93 13.44 -6.64
C GLU A 172 1.73 12.23 -6.13
N MET A 173 3.04 12.18 -6.41
CA MET A 173 3.97 11.21 -5.84
C MET A 173 4.81 11.83 -4.74
N ASN A 174 5.18 11.04 -3.74
CA ASN A 174 6.03 11.43 -2.61
C ASN A 174 7.32 12.16 -3.05
N ARG A 175 7.98 11.69 -4.12
CA ARG A 175 9.21 12.32 -4.64
C ARG A 175 8.95 13.70 -5.23
N GLY A 176 7.82 13.90 -5.90
CA GLY A 176 7.48 15.19 -6.49
C GLY A 176 7.21 16.25 -5.44
N ILE A 177 6.50 15.90 -4.36
CA ILE A 177 6.28 16.83 -3.27
C ILE A 177 7.56 17.10 -2.46
N MET A 178 8.43 16.10 -2.27
CA MET A 178 9.76 16.28 -1.65
C MET A 178 10.65 17.21 -2.48
N ASN A 179 10.70 17.04 -3.81
CA ASN A 179 11.43 17.93 -4.71
C ASN A 179 10.91 19.36 -4.63
N THR A 180 9.59 19.52 -4.58
CA THR A 180 8.93 20.82 -4.45
C THR A 180 9.39 21.55 -3.19
N LEU A 181 9.35 20.85 -2.05
CA LEU A 181 9.81 21.38 -0.76
C LEU A 181 11.31 21.70 -0.78
N GLY A 182 12.14 20.78 -1.32
CA GLY A 182 13.59 20.96 -1.41
C GLY A 182 14.00 22.16 -2.26
N LEU A 183 13.43 22.29 -3.47
CA LEU A 183 13.70 23.43 -4.37
C LEU A 183 13.29 24.76 -3.72
N TYR A 184 12.12 24.78 -3.05
CA TYR A 184 11.64 25.97 -2.38
C TYR A 184 12.57 26.39 -1.22
N ARG A 185 12.96 25.46 -0.35
CA ARG A 185 13.90 25.68 0.75
C ARG A 185 15.26 26.16 0.25
N THR A 186 15.84 25.52 -0.77
CA THR A 186 17.13 25.95 -1.34
C THR A 186 17.05 27.36 -1.91
N SER A 187 15.93 27.74 -2.56
CA SER A 187 15.76 29.10 -3.08
C SER A 187 15.73 30.17 -1.97
N LYS A 188 15.14 29.85 -0.81
CA LYS A 188 15.15 30.72 0.38
C LYS A 188 16.53 30.79 1.02
N LEU A 189 17.24 29.66 1.05
CA LEU A 189 18.55 29.54 1.66
C LEU A 189 19.63 30.28 0.85
N LEU A 190 19.58 30.16 -0.48
CA LEU A 190 20.57 30.71 -1.41
C LEU A 190 19.91 31.72 -2.36
N PRO A 191 19.41 32.86 -1.86
CA PRO A 191 18.65 33.82 -2.66
C PRO A 191 19.48 34.46 -3.79
N ASP A 192 20.80 34.58 -3.60
CA ASP A 192 21.71 35.22 -4.56
C ASP A 192 22.29 34.24 -5.60
N HIS A 193 21.97 32.94 -5.51
CA HIS A 193 22.40 31.97 -6.52
C HIS A 193 21.69 32.23 -7.86
N SER A 194 22.41 32.10 -8.98
CA SER A 194 21.88 32.41 -10.31
C SER A 194 20.62 31.60 -10.69
N ASN A 195 20.49 30.37 -10.17
CA ASN A 195 19.33 29.50 -10.38
C ASN A 195 18.24 29.60 -9.30
N SER A 196 18.41 30.44 -8.28
CA SER A 196 17.46 30.52 -7.16
C SER A 196 16.03 30.83 -7.60
N ALA A 197 15.88 31.81 -8.51
CA ALA A 197 14.58 32.14 -9.10
C ALA A 197 13.96 30.96 -9.87
N SER A 198 14.77 30.17 -10.58
CA SER A 198 14.33 28.98 -11.31
C SER A 198 13.86 27.87 -10.35
N TRP A 199 14.62 27.61 -9.27
CA TRP A 199 14.21 26.64 -8.23
C TRP A 199 12.89 27.03 -7.61
N ARG A 200 12.75 28.30 -7.22
CA ARG A 200 11.51 28.82 -6.64
C ARG A 200 10.35 28.71 -7.63
N SER A 201 10.55 29.14 -8.88
CA SER A 201 9.52 29.06 -9.90
C SER A 201 9.05 27.63 -10.13
N LYS A 202 9.99 26.67 -10.20
CA LYS A 202 9.65 25.26 -10.40
C LYS A 202 8.90 24.67 -9.19
N ALA A 203 9.31 25.00 -7.97
CA ALA A 203 8.58 24.59 -6.78
C ALA A 203 7.14 25.13 -6.76
N LEU A 204 6.95 26.41 -7.08
CA LEU A 204 5.61 27.01 -7.14
C LEU A 204 4.77 26.45 -8.29
N GLU A 205 5.37 26.14 -9.44
CA GLU A 205 4.70 25.46 -10.55
C GLU A 205 4.22 24.07 -10.11
N ASN A 206 5.10 23.25 -9.53
CA ASN A 206 4.78 21.93 -9.03
C ASN A 206 3.64 21.98 -8.00
N TRP A 207 3.71 22.90 -7.03
CA TRP A 207 2.67 23.09 -6.03
C TRP A 207 1.32 23.46 -6.65
N ASN A 208 1.29 24.51 -7.49
CA ASN A 208 0.05 25.07 -8.02
C ASN A 208 -0.57 24.26 -9.17
N GLN A 209 0.24 23.61 -10.00
CA GLN A 209 -0.25 22.89 -11.19
C GLN A 209 -0.32 21.38 -10.96
N GLY A 210 0.48 20.86 -10.04
CA GLY A 210 0.45 19.47 -9.61
C GLY A 210 -0.54 19.29 -8.47
N LEU A 211 -0.13 19.61 -7.24
CA LEU A 211 -0.88 19.26 -6.02
C LEU A 211 -2.27 19.92 -5.98
N MET A 212 -2.34 21.23 -6.25
CA MET A 212 -3.63 21.94 -6.19
C MET A 212 -4.62 21.50 -7.27
N ARG A 213 -4.13 20.88 -8.34
CA ARG A 213 -4.95 20.25 -9.38
C ARG A 213 -5.42 18.87 -8.92
N THR A 214 -4.47 17.98 -8.59
CA THR A 214 -4.77 16.57 -8.29
C THR A 214 -5.48 16.40 -6.95
N LYS A 215 -5.16 17.24 -5.96
CA LYS A 215 -5.72 17.29 -4.59
C LYS A 215 -5.54 16.01 -3.78
N ASP A 216 -4.75 15.07 -4.26
CA ASP A 216 -4.45 13.81 -3.57
C ASP A 216 -3.21 13.15 -4.20
N SER A 217 -2.74 12.09 -3.56
CA SER A 217 -1.67 11.25 -4.06
C SER A 217 -2.20 10.19 -5.04
N ASN A 218 -1.45 9.92 -6.10
CA ASN A 218 -1.72 8.78 -6.98
C ASN A 218 -1.10 7.48 -6.48
N GLU A 219 -0.41 7.50 -5.34
CA GLU A 219 0.29 6.34 -4.81
C GLU A 219 -0.67 5.49 -4.00
N ASP A 220 -0.97 4.27 -4.43
CA ASP A 220 -1.73 3.33 -3.60
C ASP A 220 -0.81 2.53 -2.69
N SER A 221 -0.20 3.22 -1.74
CA SER A 221 0.69 2.58 -0.78
C SER A 221 0.73 3.33 0.54
N THR A 222 0.53 2.60 1.63
CA THR A 222 0.47 3.13 3.00
C THR A 222 1.67 4.01 3.32
N SER A 223 2.89 3.50 3.14
CA SER A 223 4.12 4.24 3.49
C SER A 223 4.39 5.43 2.57
N TYR A 224 4.09 5.30 1.29
CA TYR A 224 4.39 6.35 0.32
C TYR A 224 3.42 7.52 0.44
N VAL A 225 2.13 7.24 0.68
CA VAL A 225 1.12 8.26 0.97
C VAL A 225 1.48 9.03 2.23
N GLU A 226 2.02 8.38 3.26
CA GLU A 226 2.43 9.09 4.48
C GLU A 226 3.68 9.94 4.28
N LEU A 227 4.67 9.43 3.54
CA LEU A 227 5.82 10.25 3.14
C LEU A 227 5.37 11.47 2.32
N TRP A 228 4.45 11.26 1.39
CA TRP A 228 3.84 12.33 0.61
C TRP A 228 3.11 13.33 1.49
N LEU A 229 2.23 12.85 2.38
CA LEU A 229 1.39 13.68 3.24
C LEU A 229 2.23 14.52 4.21
N TYR A 230 3.25 13.94 4.86
CA TYR A 230 4.17 14.69 5.72
C TYR A 230 4.85 15.84 4.96
N ASN A 231 5.37 15.57 3.76
CA ASN A 231 6.04 16.59 2.94
C ASN A 231 5.06 17.62 2.37
N MET A 232 3.82 17.22 2.07
CA MET A 232 2.73 18.13 1.68
C MET A 232 2.41 19.10 2.80
N MET A 233 2.32 18.63 4.05
CA MET A 233 2.08 19.49 5.21
C MET A 233 3.23 20.49 5.41
N MET A 234 4.49 20.03 5.36
CA MET A 234 5.65 20.93 5.44
C MET A 234 5.67 21.96 4.31
N ALA A 235 5.36 21.55 3.08
CA ALA A 235 5.28 22.45 1.95
C ALA A 235 4.14 23.47 2.09
N ALA A 236 2.97 23.08 2.59
CA ALA A 236 1.87 24.01 2.88
C ALA A 236 2.32 25.11 3.84
N TYR A 237 2.98 24.76 4.95
CA TYR A 237 3.48 25.74 5.93
C TYR A 237 4.52 26.73 5.36
N GLU A 238 5.28 26.32 4.35
CA GLU A 238 6.36 27.14 3.81
C GLU A 238 5.98 27.96 2.57
N ILE A 239 5.08 27.40 1.74
CA ILE A 239 4.68 27.94 0.43
C ILE A 239 3.41 28.78 0.56
N GLU A 240 2.41 28.32 1.32
CA GLU A 240 1.14 29.03 1.42
C GLU A 240 1.29 30.30 2.27
N PRO A 241 0.72 31.44 1.84
CA PRO A 241 0.69 32.65 2.64
C PRO A 241 -0.06 32.47 3.97
N ASP A 242 -1.14 31.68 3.94
CA ASP A 242 -1.90 31.26 5.11
C ASP A 242 -2.07 29.73 5.10
N PRO A 243 -1.20 28.99 5.81
CA PRO A 243 -1.30 27.54 5.90
C PRO A 243 -2.62 27.08 6.52
N GLN A 244 -3.26 27.88 7.40
CA GLN A 244 -4.51 27.47 8.04
C GLN A 244 -5.63 27.40 6.99
N ASP A 245 -5.74 28.40 6.11
CA ASP A 245 -6.70 28.38 5.02
C ASP A 245 -6.52 27.14 4.12
N PHE A 246 -5.28 26.72 3.87
CA PHE A 246 -5.01 25.47 3.15
C PHE A 246 -5.56 24.24 3.89
N PHE A 247 -5.27 24.08 5.18
CA PHE A 247 -5.74 22.91 5.94
C PHE A 247 -7.26 22.90 6.19
N GLN A 248 -7.92 24.06 6.15
CA GLN A 248 -9.39 24.14 6.22
C GLN A 248 -10.09 23.74 4.92
N GLN A 249 -9.36 23.52 3.81
CA GLN A 249 -9.96 23.01 2.59
C GLN A 249 -10.48 21.58 2.81
N SER A 250 -11.72 21.32 2.41
CA SER A 250 -12.39 20.04 2.67
C SER A 250 -11.64 18.83 2.11
N TRP A 251 -11.00 18.97 0.94
CA TRP A 251 -10.22 17.88 0.35
C TRP A 251 -8.98 17.53 1.18
N VAL A 252 -8.35 18.51 1.85
CA VAL A 252 -7.20 18.27 2.73
C VAL A 252 -7.66 17.49 3.96
N LYS A 253 -8.75 17.95 4.61
CA LYS A 253 -9.33 17.25 5.76
C LYS A 253 -9.76 15.82 5.41
N ASN A 254 -10.35 15.62 4.22
CA ASN A 254 -10.77 14.29 3.77
C ASN A 254 -9.61 13.29 3.64
N ILE A 255 -8.39 13.73 3.31
CA ILE A 255 -7.21 12.86 3.31
C ILE A 255 -6.94 12.33 4.73
N PHE A 256 -7.03 13.19 5.75
CA PHE A 256 -6.83 12.80 7.15
C PHE A 256 -7.96 11.92 7.67
N GLU A 257 -9.22 12.26 7.39
CA GLU A 257 -10.37 11.42 7.78
C GLU A 257 -10.29 10.04 7.11
N ARG A 258 -9.85 9.98 5.84
CA ARG A 258 -9.56 8.70 5.17
C ARG A 258 -8.53 7.89 5.93
N LYS A 259 -7.37 8.46 6.22
CA LYS A 259 -6.29 7.75 6.91
C LYS A 259 -6.72 7.31 8.31
N LEU A 260 -7.45 8.14 9.04
CA LEU A 260 -8.01 7.81 10.35
C LEU A 260 -9.01 6.64 10.28
N GLY A 261 -9.93 6.67 9.32
CA GLY A 261 -10.95 5.63 9.13
C GLY A 261 -10.40 4.28 8.68
N LEU A 262 -9.14 4.23 8.22
CA LEU A 262 -8.46 3.01 7.76
C LEU A 262 -7.54 2.38 8.82
N LEU A 263 -7.33 3.03 9.98
CA LEU A 263 -6.53 2.46 11.06
C LEU A 263 -7.23 1.26 11.69
N ASN A 264 -6.57 0.12 11.88
CA ASN A 264 -7.10 -1.03 12.62
C ASN A 264 -7.05 -0.82 14.16
N SER A 265 -7.42 -1.84 14.92
CA SER A 265 -7.43 -1.80 16.39
C SER A 265 -6.06 -1.58 17.04
N PHE A 266 -4.95 -1.91 16.37
CA PHE A 266 -3.59 -1.60 16.84
C PHE A 266 -3.16 -0.17 16.49
N GLY A 267 -4.04 0.62 15.86
CA GLY A 267 -3.69 1.91 15.30
C GLY A 267 -2.86 1.79 14.04
N MET A 268 -2.82 0.62 13.40
CA MET A 268 -2.08 0.46 12.16
C MET A 268 -2.97 0.73 10.96
N ASP A 269 -2.51 1.56 10.03
CA ASP A 269 -2.95 1.42 8.65
C ASP A 269 -2.52 0.06 8.09
N PHE A 270 -3.41 -0.61 7.36
CA PHE A 270 -3.14 -1.91 6.77
C PHE A 270 -2.07 -1.78 5.68
N ARG A 271 -1.33 -2.87 5.42
CA ARG A 271 -0.23 -2.83 4.44
C ARG A 271 -0.82 -2.90 3.03
N ILE A 272 -0.89 -1.76 2.35
CA ILE A 272 -1.22 -1.73 0.92
C ILE A 272 0.08 -1.69 0.13
N SER A 273 0.22 -2.67 -0.75
CA SER A 273 1.22 -2.70 -1.79
C SER A 273 2.69 -2.71 -1.32
N SER A 274 3.59 -2.06 -2.05
CA SER A 274 5.04 -2.03 -1.89
C SER A 274 5.50 -1.22 -0.68
N SER A 275 4.68 -1.17 0.37
CA SER A 275 4.95 -0.46 1.61
C SER A 275 5.82 -1.29 2.55
N ASP A 276 6.89 -0.66 3.03
CA ASP A 276 7.42 -1.01 4.35
C ASP A 276 6.39 -0.48 5.39
N GLN A 277 6.31 -1.05 6.60
CA GLN A 277 5.31 -0.71 7.62
C GLN A 277 5.60 0.66 8.28
N ILE A 278 5.81 1.69 7.46
CA ILE A 278 6.15 3.04 7.91
C ILE A 278 4.83 3.76 8.17
N GLN A 279 4.52 3.89 9.45
CA GLN A 279 3.47 4.77 9.94
C GLN A 279 4.10 5.96 10.65
N ASN A 280 3.62 7.15 10.35
CA ASN A 280 4.18 8.40 10.82
C ASN A 280 3.23 9.06 11.83
N PRO A 281 3.42 8.83 13.14
CA PRO A 281 2.59 9.45 14.18
C PRO A 281 2.64 10.99 14.15
N ALA A 282 3.67 11.60 13.57
CA ALA A 282 3.80 13.05 13.49
C ALA A 282 2.68 13.69 12.65
N ILE A 283 2.24 13.01 11.59
CA ILE A 283 1.14 13.47 10.72
C ILE A 283 -0.15 13.62 11.54
N TYR A 284 -0.42 12.66 12.43
CA TYR A 284 -1.63 12.62 13.24
C TYR A 284 -1.56 13.58 14.45
N GLU A 285 -0.40 13.73 15.11
CA GLU A 285 -0.21 14.81 16.10
C GLU A 285 -0.42 16.18 15.46
N TRP A 286 0.10 16.37 14.24
CA TRP A 286 -0.05 17.63 13.53
C TRP A 286 -1.49 17.90 13.12
N ALA A 287 -2.20 16.89 12.60
CA ALA A 287 -3.63 16.97 12.31
C ALA A 287 -4.45 17.25 13.57
N ALA A 288 -4.11 16.63 14.71
CA ALA A 288 -4.75 16.91 16.00
C ALA A 288 -4.59 18.38 16.36
N THR A 289 -3.38 18.93 16.25
CA THR A 289 -3.09 20.34 16.54
C THR A 289 -3.84 21.30 15.61
N ILE A 290 -3.85 21.03 14.30
CA ILE A 290 -4.53 21.86 13.29
C ILE A 290 -6.05 21.86 13.48
N TYR A 291 -6.65 20.67 13.63
CA TYR A 291 -8.11 20.51 13.68
C TYR A 291 -8.68 20.56 15.10
N ARG A 292 -7.82 20.59 16.12
CA ARG A 292 -8.17 20.53 17.54
C ARG A 292 -9.06 19.33 17.86
N ASP A 293 -8.75 18.20 17.24
CA ASP A 293 -9.55 16.98 17.27
C ASP A 293 -8.77 15.83 17.94
N GLY A 294 -9.31 15.36 19.07
CA GLY A 294 -8.72 14.29 19.86
C GLY A 294 -8.63 12.94 19.14
N ARG A 295 -9.38 12.72 18.06
CA ARG A 295 -9.33 11.49 17.25
C ARG A 295 -7.99 11.29 16.59
N TYR A 296 -7.40 12.35 16.05
CA TYR A 296 -6.06 12.30 15.49
C TYR A 296 -4.99 12.12 16.57
N LYS A 297 -5.19 12.73 17.75
CA LYS A 297 -4.30 12.55 18.91
C LYS A 297 -4.28 11.09 19.37
N TRP A 298 -5.45 10.46 19.45
CA TRP A 298 -5.57 9.04 19.76
C TRP A 298 -4.84 8.18 18.72
N ALA A 299 -5.05 8.44 17.43
CA ALA A 299 -4.37 7.72 16.35
C ALA A 299 -2.84 7.83 16.44
N ALA A 300 -2.32 9.04 16.65
CA ALA A 300 -0.88 9.27 16.79
C ALA A 300 -0.26 8.45 17.93
N GLN A 301 -0.91 8.47 19.10
CA GLN A 301 -0.43 7.75 20.27
C GLN A 301 -0.55 6.24 20.08
N ARG A 302 -1.63 5.76 19.46
CA ARG A 302 -1.84 4.34 19.16
C ARG A 302 -0.75 3.80 18.21
N ILE A 303 -0.47 4.51 17.11
CA ILE A 303 0.62 4.20 16.17
C ILE A 303 1.96 4.17 16.91
N PHE A 304 2.24 5.21 17.69
CA PHE A 304 3.52 5.33 18.40
C PHE A 304 3.73 4.19 19.40
N ASN A 305 2.69 3.85 20.18
CA ASN A 305 2.71 2.74 21.12
C ASN A 305 2.94 1.41 20.42
N PHE A 306 2.23 1.17 19.31
CA PHE A 306 2.40 -0.03 18.53
C PHE A 306 3.84 -0.16 18.02
N LEU A 307 4.36 0.85 17.31
CA LEU A 307 5.70 0.79 16.72
C LEU A 307 6.80 0.64 17.79
N ARG A 308 6.62 1.23 18.97
CA ARG A 308 7.53 1.07 20.11
C ARG A 308 7.51 -0.32 20.73
N ALA A 309 6.34 -0.94 20.79
CA ALA A 309 6.20 -2.30 21.30
C ALA A 309 6.87 -3.33 20.38
N GLN A 310 7.22 -2.95 19.14
CA GLN A 310 7.83 -3.82 18.14
C GLN A 310 9.36 -3.72 18.09
N GLU A 311 10.07 -3.39 19.19
CA GLU A 311 11.53 -3.23 19.40
C GLU A 311 12.45 -3.18 18.15
N ALA A 312 12.47 -4.24 17.33
CA ALA A 312 12.97 -4.29 15.97
C ALA A 312 12.61 -3.09 15.05
N GLN A 313 11.37 -2.60 15.10
CA GLN A 313 10.88 -1.48 14.29
C GLN A 313 11.02 -0.12 15.00
N ALA A 314 11.66 -0.08 16.17
CA ALA A 314 11.93 1.16 16.89
C ALA A 314 12.52 2.23 15.95
N ASN A 315 13.51 1.85 15.12
CA ASN A 315 14.14 2.74 14.13
C ASN A 315 13.18 3.36 13.10
N HIS A 316 12.00 2.78 12.89
CA HIS A 316 10.96 3.32 12.00
C HIS A 316 10.00 4.27 12.73
N VAL A 317 9.77 4.12 14.04
CA VAL A 317 8.95 5.05 14.86
C VAL A 317 9.49 6.47 14.77
N TYR A 318 10.83 6.59 14.74
CA TYR A 318 11.52 7.85 15.00
C TYR A 318 11.85 8.64 13.75
N ARG A 319 11.14 8.38 12.65
CA ARG A 319 11.55 8.95 11.37
C ARG A 319 11.32 10.45 11.26
N GLU A 320 10.26 10.92 11.88
CA GLU A 320 9.87 12.32 11.92
C GLU A 320 9.71 12.74 13.38
N PRO A 321 10.12 13.96 13.77
CA PRO A 321 10.11 14.40 15.16
C PRO A 321 8.69 14.74 15.65
N VAL A 322 7.95 13.71 16.09
CA VAL A 322 6.54 13.78 16.54
C VAL A 322 6.31 14.90 17.56
N PHE A 323 7.27 15.11 18.47
CA PHE A 323 7.17 16.13 19.52
C PHE A 323 6.98 17.54 18.98
N LEU A 324 7.50 17.88 17.79
CA LEU A 324 7.36 19.22 17.22
C LEU A 324 5.89 19.62 17.05
N TYR A 325 5.04 18.66 16.71
CA TYR A 325 3.64 18.87 16.34
C TYR A 325 2.67 18.49 17.45
N THR A 326 3.19 18.06 18.59
CA THR A 326 2.41 17.60 19.74
C THR A 326 1.83 18.78 20.51
N SER A 327 0.53 18.73 20.78
CA SER A 327 -0.17 19.65 21.68
C SER A 327 -0.69 18.92 22.91
N ASP A 328 -0.23 19.30 24.11
CA ASP A 328 -0.55 18.62 25.37
C ASP A 328 -1.96 18.96 25.91
N ASP A 329 -2.59 20.00 25.37
CA ASP A 329 -3.94 20.42 25.74
C ASP A 329 -5.04 19.68 24.95
N ILE A 330 -4.66 18.86 23.97
CA ILE A 330 -5.59 18.01 23.22
C ILE A 330 -5.63 16.63 23.87
N ILE A 331 -6.81 16.26 24.35
CA ILE A 331 -7.04 14.96 24.97
C ILE A 331 -7.29 13.93 23.86
N PRO A 332 -6.60 12.78 23.84
CA PRO A 332 -6.88 11.70 22.91
C PRO A 332 -8.32 11.20 23.07
N VAL A 333 -9.03 11.08 21.96
CA VAL A 333 -10.41 10.58 21.89
C VAL A 333 -10.43 9.44 20.89
N GLN A 334 -10.84 8.24 21.29
CA GLN A 334 -10.99 7.14 20.35
C GLN A 334 -11.98 7.52 19.24
N PRO A 335 -11.66 7.27 17.96
CA PRO A 335 -12.60 7.50 16.86
C PRO A 335 -13.93 6.79 17.10
N ASN A 336 -15.00 7.45 16.69
CA ASN A 336 -16.36 6.91 16.71
C ASN A 336 -16.67 6.19 15.40
N GLY A 337 -17.54 5.18 15.48
CA GLY A 337 -18.05 4.45 14.33
C GLY A 337 -17.31 3.15 14.04
N ASN A 338 -18.03 2.26 13.37
CA ASN A 338 -17.57 0.95 12.98
C ASN A 338 -16.92 1.04 11.58
N SER A 339 -17.53 0.40 10.59
CA SER A 339 -17.04 0.33 9.22
C SER A 339 -16.83 1.70 8.58
N TYR A 340 -15.81 1.82 7.73
CA TYR A 340 -15.44 3.02 7.02
C TYR A 340 -15.22 2.74 5.53
N TYR A 341 -15.91 3.47 4.68
CA TYR A 341 -15.68 3.50 3.24
C TYR A 341 -14.92 4.77 2.88
N SER A 342 -13.87 4.62 2.08
CA SER A 342 -13.08 5.74 1.62
C SER A 342 -13.10 5.88 0.11
N ASP A 343 -13.24 7.13 -0.34
CA ASP A 343 -12.93 7.53 -1.70
C ASP A 343 -11.56 8.20 -1.78
N ARG A 344 -10.99 8.18 -2.98
CA ARG A 344 -9.80 8.94 -3.34
C ARG A 344 -10.12 9.89 -4.48
N ARG A 345 -9.52 11.08 -4.44
CA ARG A 345 -9.76 12.10 -5.44
C ARG A 345 -8.50 12.32 -6.28
N TYR A 346 -8.50 11.89 -7.52
CA TYR A 346 -7.44 12.24 -8.47
C TYR A 346 -8.09 12.79 -9.75
N ASP A 347 -8.34 14.10 -9.77
CA ASP A 347 -9.19 14.79 -10.76
C ASP A 347 -10.67 14.31 -10.82
N GLN A 348 -10.93 13.06 -10.49
CA GLN A 348 -12.21 12.37 -10.30
C GLN A 348 -12.24 11.69 -8.93
N LEU A 349 -13.43 11.37 -8.44
CA LEU A 349 -13.61 10.59 -7.22
C LEU A 349 -13.73 9.12 -7.60
N PHE A 350 -12.99 8.24 -6.93
CA PHE A 350 -13.11 6.80 -7.11
C PHE A 350 -13.06 6.05 -5.77
N PRO A 351 -13.69 4.88 -5.69
CA PRO A 351 -13.62 4.02 -4.51
C PRO A 351 -12.16 3.64 -4.21
N ASP A 352 -11.73 3.80 -2.97
CA ASP A 352 -10.35 3.54 -2.55
C ASP A 352 -10.25 2.27 -1.72
N LYS A 353 -10.92 2.25 -0.56
CA LYS A 353 -10.82 1.17 0.44
C LYS A 353 -12.12 1.04 1.22
N LEU A 354 -12.38 -0.17 1.71
CA LEU A 354 -13.42 -0.46 2.70
C LEU A 354 -12.77 -1.07 3.93
N ALA A 355 -13.05 -0.53 5.10
CA ALA A 355 -12.72 -1.12 6.39
C ALA A 355 -14.02 -1.55 7.07
N LEU A 356 -14.10 -2.80 7.49
CA LEU A 356 -15.17 -3.36 8.31
C LEU A 356 -14.61 -3.66 9.68
N ARG A 357 -15.30 -3.26 10.75
CA ARG A 357 -14.77 -3.43 12.11
C ARG A 357 -15.87 -3.47 13.16
N SER A 358 -15.62 -4.18 14.26
CA SER A 358 -16.45 -4.14 15.47
C SER A 358 -16.00 -3.09 16.50
N GLY A 359 -14.89 -2.40 16.22
CA GLY A 359 -14.41 -1.31 17.05
C GLY A 359 -12.94 -0.96 16.81
N PHE A 360 -12.37 -0.18 17.75
CA PHE A 360 -10.95 0.16 17.80
C PHE A 360 -10.24 -0.46 19.01
N GLY A 361 -10.99 -1.21 19.82
CA GLY A 361 -10.48 -1.95 20.96
C GLY A 361 -9.60 -3.11 20.51
N PRO A 362 -8.71 -3.59 21.38
CA PRO A 362 -7.82 -4.70 21.04
C PRO A 362 -8.51 -6.04 20.70
N ALA A 363 -9.70 -6.27 21.26
CA ALA A 363 -10.58 -7.40 20.95
C ALA A 363 -11.50 -7.14 19.74
N ALA A 364 -11.31 -6.04 19.02
CA ALA A 364 -12.11 -5.74 17.84
C ALA A 364 -11.57 -6.52 16.63
N THR A 365 -12.49 -7.10 15.89
CA THR A 365 -12.24 -7.61 14.54
C THR A 365 -12.14 -6.43 13.59
N PHE A 366 -11.18 -6.48 12.68
CA PHE A 366 -11.00 -5.52 11.60
C PHE A 366 -10.67 -6.26 10.31
N LEU A 367 -11.40 -5.97 9.25
CA LEU A 367 -11.15 -6.45 7.91
C LEU A 367 -11.04 -5.26 6.95
N SER A 368 -10.00 -5.21 6.12
CA SER A 368 -9.90 -4.21 5.05
C SER A 368 -9.94 -4.85 3.67
N VAL A 369 -10.61 -4.18 2.74
CA VAL A 369 -10.72 -4.54 1.34
C VAL A 369 -10.13 -3.43 0.49
N ASN A 370 -9.27 -3.78 -0.46
CA ASN A 370 -8.84 -2.84 -1.48
C ASN A 370 -9.97 -2.63 -2.48
N LEU A 371 -10.40 -1.40 -2.74
CA LEU A 371 -11.35 -1.09 -3.81
C LEU A 371 -10.68 -0.37 -4.98
N PHE A 372 -9.37 -0.14 -4.89
CA PHE A 372 -8.61 0.49 -5.93
C PHE A 372 -7.64 -0.52 -6.53
N ASN A 373 -7.68 -0.66 -7.85
CA ASN A 373 -6.82 -1.59 -8.57
C ASN A 373 -5.72 -0.81 -9.27
N GLY A 374 -4.51 -0.84 -8.74
CA GLY A 374 -3.37 -0.13 -9.30
C GLY A 374 -3.09 1.23 -8.67
N GLY A 375 -2.42 2.13 -9.41
CA GLY A 375 -1.85 3.39 -8.89
C GLY A 375 -0.34 3.29 -8.65
N GLY A 376 0.33 4.43 -8.45
CA GLY A 376 1.79 4.58 -8.53
C GLY A 376 2.58 3.44 -7.89
N HIS A 377 2.62 3.41 -6.56
CA HIS A 377 3.21 2.29 -5.82
C HIS A 377 2.18 1.23 -5.43
N GLY A 378 1.03 1.12 -6.11
CA GLY A 378 -0.06 0.14 -5.89
C GLY A 378 0.19 -1.23 -6.51
N MET A 379 -0.60 -2.24 -6.13
CA MET A 379 -0.58 -3.59 -6.74
C MET A 379 -1.80 -3.78 -7.63
N ALA A 380 -1.84 -4.89 -8.38
CA ALA A 380 -3.04 -5.38 -9.01
C ALA A 380 -3.90 -6.14 -7.99
N ASP A 381 -4.36 -5.45 -6.94
CA ASP A 381 -5.00 -6.04 -5.76
C ASP A 381 -6.41 -5.49 -5.51
N GLY A 382 -7.03 -4.84 -6.51
CA GLY A 382 -8.39 -4.37 -6.39
C GLY A 382 -9.36 -5.50 -6.08
N SER A 383 -10.33 -5.23 -5.20
CA SER A 383 -11.25 -6.16 -4.53
C SER A 383 -10.63 -7.10 -3.50
N SER A 384 -9.30 -7.13 -3.33
CA SER A 384 -8.65 -8.06 -2.40
C SER A 384 -8.93 -7.75 -0.93
N VAL A 385 -8.97 -8.79 -0.08
CA VAL A 385 -8.94 -8.62 1.38
C VAL A 385 -7.49 -8.38 1.82
N ILE A 386 -7.17 -7.16 2.21
CA ILE A 386 -5.77 -6.79 2.51
C ILE A 386 -5.40 -7.19 3.92
N THR A 387 -6.28 -7.00 4.90
CA THR A 387 -5.90 -7.27 6.29
C THR A 387 -7.07 -7.82 7.05
N LEU A 388 -6.82 -8.89 7.80
CA LEU A 388 -7.71 -9.36 8.85
C LEU A 388 -6.97 -9.30 10.17
N VAL A 389 -7.54 -8.58 11.13
CA VAL A 389 -7.10 -8.53 12.52
C VAL A 389 -8.22 -9.00 13.41
N ASP A 390 -7.88 -9.83 14.40
CA ASP A 390 -8.83 -10.37 15.36
C ASP A 390 -8.12 -10.68 16.68
N GLU A 391 -8.66 -10.21 17.81
CA GLU A 391 -8.09 -10.36 19.16
C GLU A 391 -6.54 -10.39 19.22
N TYR A 392 -5.88 -9.28 18.87
CA TYR A 392 -4.41 -9.16 18.81
C TYR A 392 -3.68 -9.91 17.69
N GLY A 393 -4.35 -10.78 16.95
CA GLY A 393 -3.78 -11.51 15.82
C GLY A 393 -3.94 -10.74 14.51
N LEU A 394 -2.85 -10.57 13.77
CA LEU A 394 -2.91 -10.27 12.33
C LEU A 394 -3.09 -11.61 11.61
N LEU A 395 -4.29 -11.96 11.16
CA LEU A 395 -4.60 -13.30 10.63
C LEU A 395 -4.41 -13.42 9.12
N LEU A 396 -4.66 -12.34 8.38
CA LEU A 396 -4.39 -12.27 6.94
C LEU A 396 -3.65 -10.98 6.60
N ASN A 397 -2.65 -11.08 5.74
CA ASN A 397 -1.95 -9.95 5.15
C ASN A 397 -1.27 -10.40 3.84
N PRO A 398 -1.47 -9.72 2.71
CA PRO A 398 -0.80 -10.09 1.48
C PRO A 398 0.73 -9.93 1.63
N PRO A 399 1.51 -10.59 0.76
CA PRO A 399 2.95 -10.43 0.73
C PRO A 399 3.36 -8.97 0.53
N ALA A 400 4.47 -8.58 1.16
CA ALA A 400 5.02 -7.25 0.97
C ALA A 400 5.88 -7.15 -0.31
N ARG A 401 5.87 -5.97 -0.94
CA ARG A 401 6.93 -5.41 -1.81
C ARG A 401 7.64 -6.36 -2.78
N GLY A 402 7.26 -6.29 -4.05
CA GLY A 402 7.90 -6.99 -5.17
C GLY A 402 6.95 -7.91 -5.92
N GLU A 403 5.74 -8.08 -5.40
CA GLU A 403 4.72 -8.99 -5.86
C GLU A 403 3.46 -8.20 -6.24
N ALA A 404 3.59 -7.32 -7.23
CA ALA A 404 2.52 -6.40 -7.64
C ALA A 404 1.37 -7.08 -8.41
N TYR A 405 1.32 -8.42 -8.44
CA TYR A 405 0.41 -9.19 -9.29
C TYR A 405 -0.74 -9.77 -8.45
N GLU A 406 -1.92 -9.93 -9.07
CA GLU A 406 -3.12 -10.39 -8.36
C GLU A 406 -2.97 -11.79 -7.74
N GLN A 407 -2.12 -12.65 -8.31
CA GLN A 407 -1.86 -13.99 -7.76
C GLN A 407 -1.17 -13.97 -6.39
N TYR A 408 -0.76 -12.79 -5.92
CA TYR A 408 -0.17 -12.58 -4.60
C TYR A 408 -1.18 -11.96 -3.63
N GLN A 409 -2.46 -11.91 -3.98
CA GLN A 409 -3.48 -11.17 -3.23
C GLN A 409 -4.63 -12.09 -2.79
N ASN A 410 -5.36 -11.68 -1.76
CA ASN A 410 -6.55 -12.39 -1.27
C ASN A 410 -7.79 -12.04 -2.12
N ILE A 411 -7.88 -12.59 -3.33
CA ILE A 411 -8.77 -12.13 -4.41
C ILE A 411 -9.51 -13.29 -5.07
N LEU A 412 -10.59 -12.99 -5.79
CA LEU A 412 -11.16 -13.89 -6.79
C LEU A 412 -10.30 -13.82 -8.07
N LEU A 413 -9.54 -14.88 -8.34
CA LEU A 413 -8.69 -14.95 -9.52
C LEU A 413 -9.48 -15.48 -10.72
N PHE A 414 -9.34 -14.85 -11.88
CA PHE A 414 -9.91 -15.27 -13.16
C PHE A 414 -8.77 -15.43 -14.17
N ARG A 415 -8.69 -16.57 -14.86
CA ARG A 415 -7.64 -16.88 -15.84
C ARG A 415 -8.24 -17.57 -17.05
N LYS A 416 -7.58 -17.47 -18.20
CA LYS A 416 -7.91 -18.32 -19.34
C LYS A 416 -7.43 -19.75 -19.09
N ASP A 417 -8.18 -20.74 -19.58
CA ASP A 417 -7.76 -22.13 -19.44
C ASP A 417 -6.46 -22.41 -20.20
N GLY A 418 -5.59 -23.21 -19.56
CA GLY A 418 -4.21 -23.43 -19.96
C GLY A 418 -3.21 -22.45 -19.35
N ASP A 419 -3.67 -21.29 -18.85
CA ASP A 419 -2.83 -20.43 -18.02
C ASP A 419 -2.67 -21.06 -16.64
N PRO A 420 -1.51 -20.91 -16.01
CA PRO A 420 -1.26 -21.55 -14.73
C PRO A 420 -1.98 -20.82 -13.58
N PHE A 421 -2.64 -21.60 -12.71
CA PHE A 421 -3.43 -21.12 -11.58
C PHE A 421 -2.94 -21.75 -10.26
N PRO A 422 -2.66 -20.95 -9.21
CA PRO A 422 -2.46 -19.50 -9.22
C PRO A 422 -1.09 -19.11 -9.79
N LEU A 423 -0.17 -20.09 -9.91
CA LEU A 423 1.26 -19.90 -10.16
C LEU A 423 1.70 -20.61 -11.43
N GLY A 424 1.99 -19.82 -12.45
CA GLY A 424 3.15 -20.09 -13.29
C GLY A 424 4.20 -19.05 -12.97
N SER A 425 5.46 -19.31 -13.33
CA SER A 425 6.29 -18.18 -13.73
C SER A 425 5.45 -17.38 -14.70
N ILE A 426 5.20 -16.08 -14.44
CA ILE A 426 4.52 -15.19 -15.39
C ILE A 426 5.19 -15.47 -16.72
N ASP A 427 4.48 -16.22 -17.58
CA ASP A 427 5.17 -16.89 -18.66
C ASP A 427 5.55 -15.78 -19.61
N ASN A 428 6.84 -15.66 -19.79
CA ASN A 428 7.44 -14.46 -20.28
C ASN A 428 7.15 -14.35 -21.78
N GLY A 429 6.12 -13.58 -22.10
CA GLY A 429 5.41 -13.61 -23.39
C GLY A 429 3.91 -13.31 -23.26
N THR A 430 3.38 -13.27 -22.04
CA THR A 430 1.99 -12.91 -21.76
C THR A 430 1.64 -11.54 -22.36
N LEU A 431 0.54 -11.50 -23.12
CA LEU A 431 0.00 -10.29 -23.71
C LEU A 431 -0.48 -9.35 -22.60
N ARG A 432 0.20 -8.23 -22.42
CA ARG A 432 -0.22 -7.15 -21.52
C ARG A 432 -1.10 -6.15 -22.24
N ARG A 433 -2.00 -5.52 -21.50
CA ARG A 433 -2.88 -4.45 -21.96
C ARG A 433 -2.62 -3.18 -21.18
N THR A 434 -2.49 -2.07 -21.88
CA THR A 434 -2.44 -0.73 -21.30
C THR A 434 -3.61 0.08 -21.87
N VAL A 435 -4.45 0.64 -21.01
CA VAL A 435 -5.62 1.45 -21.41
C VAL A 435 -5.35 2.93 -21.12
N VAL A 436 -5.73 3.83 -22.03
CA VAL A 436 -5.69 5.28 -21.86
C VAL A 436 -7.09 5.85 -22.00
N ASP A 437 -7.60 6.48 -20.95
CA ASP A 437 -8.86 7.22 -20.98
C ASP A 437 -8.74 8.47 -21.86
N LEU A 438 -9.64 8.58 -22.84
CA LEU A 438 -9.75 9.70 -23.78
C LEU A 438 -10.83 10.70 -23.37
N LYS A 439 -11.84 10.29 -22.60
CA LYS A 439 -12.98 11.14 -22.19
C LYS A 439 -12.78 11.77 -20.83
N GLY A 440 -11.93 11.18 -19.99
CA GLY A 440 -11.36 11.85 -18.83
C GLY A 440 -10.53 13.05 -19.30
N GLY A 441 -11.14 14.23 -19.37
CA GLY A 441 -10.53 15.48 -19.87
C GLY A 441 -9.27 15.95 -19.12
N ASN A 442 -8.69 15.13 -18.25
CA ASN A 442 -7.53 15.43 -17.43
C ASN A 442 -6.51 14.29 -17.54
N THR A 443 -5.56 14.51 -18.44
CA THR A 443 -4.33 13.72 -18.45
C THR A 443 -3.46 14.20 -17.29
N ALA A 444 -2.92 13.25 -16.52
CA ALA A 444 -2.19 13.45 -15.27
C ALA A 444 -0.97 14.41 -15.35
N THR A 445 -0.57 14.90 -16.52
CA THR A 445 0.73 15.56 -16.72
C THR A 445 0.66 16.96 -17.30
N GLY A 446 -0.28 17.80 -16.86
CA GLY A 446 -0.22 19.24 -17.17
C GLY A 446 -0.16 19.57 -18.67
N GLY A 447 -0.44 18.61 -19.56
CA GLY A 447 -0.51 18.81 -20.99
C GLY A 447 -1.83 19.49 -21.29
N LYS A 448 -1.76 20.71 -21.80
CA LYS A 448 -2.92 21.41 -22.33
C LYS A 448 -3.58 20.56 -23.43
N ASP A 449 -4.90 20.47 -23.38
CA ASP A 449 -5.83 20.18 -24.48
C ASP A 449 -5.19 19.37 -25.62
N ILE A 450 -4.98 18.07 -25.41
CA ILE A 450 -4.69 17.18 -26.53
C ILE A 450 -5.89 17.29 -27.47
N ASN A 451 -5.67 17.82 -28.67
CA ASN A 451 -6.72 17.84 -29.67
C ASN A 451 -6.93 16.41 -30.18
N LEU A 452 -7.89 15.72 -29.55
CA LEU A 452 -8.28 14.35 -29.85
C LEU A 452 -8.74 14.17 -31.31
N GLN A 453 -9.09 15.24 -32.02
CA GLN A 453 -9.45 15.19 -33.44
C GLN A 453 -8.23 15.11 -34.38
N SER A 454 -7.01 15.15 -33.83
CA SER A 454 -5.79 15.31 -34.63
C SER A 454 -4.58 14.62 -34.02
N VAL A 455 -4.77 13.41 -33.48
CA VAL A 455 -3.67 12.60 -32.94
C VAL A 455 -2.74 12.19 -34.08
N THR A 456 -1.49 12.67 -34.05
CA THR A 456 -0.48 12.44 -35.09
C THR A 456 0.55 11.40 -34.71
N GLY A 457 0.50 10.85 -33.49
CA GLY A 457 1.39 9.78 -33.06
C GLY A 457 1.00 9.26 -31.68
N MET A 458 1.23 7.98 -31.43
CA MET A 458 0.86 7.31 -30.19
C MET A 458 1.81 6.16 -29.93
N GLY A 459 2.35 5.98 -28.72
CA GLY A 459 3.18 4.81 -28.45
C GLY A 459 3.46 4.55 -26.97
N LEU A 460 4.18 3.46 -26.72
CA LEU A 460 4.65 3.06 -25.38
C LEU A 460 6.13 3.41 -25.22
N ARG A 461 6.48 3.97 -24.06
CA ARG A 461 7.85 4.30 -23.67
C ARG A 461 8.24 3.48 -22.45
N PHE A 462 9.33 2.74 -22.55
CA PHE A 462 9.90 1.96 -21.46
C PHE A 462 11.14 2.66 -20.90
N ASP A 463 11.48 2.38 -19.64
CA ASP A 463 12.73 2.87 -19.04
C ASP A 463 13.94 2.34 -19.82
N ALA A 464 14.71 3.25 -20.41
CA ALA A 464 15.87 2.92 -21.23
C ALA A 464 17.00 2.24 -20.46
N ASN A 465 16.99 2.31 -19.12
CA ASN A 465 17.93 1.59 -18.28
C ASN A 465 17.49 0.15 -17.99
N ASN A 466 16.30 -0.26 -18.46
CA ASN A 466 15.83 -1.63 -18.29
C ASN A 466 16.22 -2.48 -19.52
N PRO A 467 17.13 -3.47 -19.38
CA PRO A 467 17.57 -4.30 -20.50
C PRO A 467 16.42 -5.05 -21.20
N SER A 468 15.32 -5.35 -20.51
CA SER A 468 14.17 -6.04 -21.10
C SER A 468 13.29 -5.18 -22.00
N ALA A 469 13.39 -3.85 -21.89
CA ALA A 469 12.69 -2.94 -22.78
C ALA A 469 13.05 -3.17 -24.27
N GLN A 470 14.21 -3.77 -24.54
CA GLN A 470 14.73 -3.99 -25.90
C GLN A 470 13.88 -4.93 -26.73
N ASN A 471 13.09 -5.80 -26.11
CA ASN A 471 12.34 -6.85 -26.79
C ASN A 471 10.83 -6.72 -26.57
N THR A 472 10.35 -5.51 -26.28
CA THR A 472 8.91 -5.27 -26.16
C THR A 472 8.28 -5.04 -27.54
N LEU A 473 7.23 -5.79 -27.84
CA LEU A 473 6.46 -5.75 -29.09
C LEU A 473 5.05 -5.23 -28.79
N ILE A 474 4.70 -4.07 -29.33
CA ILE A 474 3.30 -3.66 -29.43
C ILE A 474 2.66 -4.52 -30.51
N GLN A 475 1.72 -5.37 -30.11
CA GLN A 475 1.02 -6.27 -31.00
C GLN A 475 -0.16 -5.56 -31.67
N ASN A 476 -1.00 -4.91 -30.87
CA ASN A 476 -2.24 -4.29 -31.35
C ASN A 476 -2.53 -2.97 -30.65
N VAL A 477 -3.24 -2.08 -31.33
CA VAL A 477 -3.82 -0.87 -30.73
C VAL A 477 -5.29 -0.81 -31.11
N TYR A 478 -6.16 -0.51 -30.15
CA TYR A 478 -7.60 -0.38 -30.33
C TYR A 478 -8.09 0.99 -29.88
N LEU A 479 -9.08 1.49 -30.60
CA LEU A 479 -10.00 2.53 -30.15
C LEU A 479 -11.20 1.85 -29.51
N VAL A 480 -11.61 2.28 -28.32
CA VAL A 480 -12.69 1.63 -27.56
C VAL A 480 -13.83 2.62 -27.35
N SER A 481 -15.05 2.26 -27.76
CA SER A 481 -16.28 3.03 -27.51
C SER A 481 -17.31 2.14 -26.81
N GLY A 482 -17.52 2.35 -25.51
CA GLY A 482 -18.30 1.45 -24.67
C GLY A 482 -17.69 0.04 -24.63
N THR A 483 -18.39 -0.93 -25.21
CA THR A 483 -17.91 -2.32 -25.38
C THR A 483 -17.30 -2.59 -26.76
N GLU A 484 -17.40 -1.66 -27.71
CA GLU A 484 -16.88 -1.86 -29.07
C GLU A 484 -15.38 -1.57 -29.13
N ARG A 485 -14.58 -2.52 -29.63
CA ARG A 485 -13.13 -2.38 -29.85
C ARG A 485 -12.83 -2.32 -31.35
N THR A 486 -12.37 -1.17 -31.82
CA THR A 486 -11.94 -0.95 -33.21
C THR A 486 -10.42 -0.98 -33.30
N LYS A 487 -9.88 -2.06 -33.87
CA LYS A 487 -8.44 -2.21 -34.06
C LYS A 487 -7.90 -1.24 -35.11
N ILE A 488 -6.92 -0.41 -34.75
CA ILE A 488 -6.34 0.62 -35.65
C ILE A 488 -4.98 0.21 -36.23
N SER A 489 -4.32 -0.81 -35.69
CA SER A 489 -3.05 -1.34 -36.22
C SER A 489 -2.87 -2.83 -35.93
N THR A 490 -2.30 -3.57 -36.88
CA THR A 490 -2.06 -5.03 -36.82
C THR A 490 -0.61 -5.41 -37.11
N THR A 491 0.28 -4.46 -37.40
CA THR A 491 1.67 -4.78 -37.77
C THR A 491 2.57 -4.63 -36.55
N PRO A 492 3.05 -5.73 -35.94
CA PRO A 492 4.06 -5.65 -34.89
C PRO A 492 5.29 -4.97 -35.48
N GLN A 493 5.76 -3.90 -34.84
CA GLN A 493 6.99 -3.23 -35.24
C GLN A 493 8.02 -3.45 -34.14
N SER A 494 9.06 -4.23 -34.44
CA SER A 494 10.24 -4.37 -33.59
C SER A 494 11.14 -3.16 -33.79
N TYR A 495 11.40 -2.38 -32.74
CA TYR A 495 12.28 -1.22 -32.82
C TYR A 495 13.62 -1.52 -32.13
N PRO A 496 14.77 -1.37 -32.83
CA PRO A 496 16.06 -1.45 -32.17
C PRO A 496 16.23 -0.26 -31.22
N VAL A 497 16.32 -0.53 -29.92
CA VAL A 497 16.45 0.46 -28.85
C VAL A 497 17.89 0.97 -28.75
N SER A 498 18.41 1.55 -29.82
CA SER A 498 19.68 2.31 -29.75
C SER A 498 19.47 3.73 -29.22
N ASN A 499 18.22 4.21 -29.22
CA ASN A 499 17.80 5.46 -28.62
C ASN A 499 16.83 5.19 -27.47
N LYS A 500 16.92 5.99 -26.40
CA LYS A 500 16.15 5.92 -25.14
C LYS A 500 14.61 6.12 -25.28
N TRP A 501 14.08 5.88 -26.48
CA TRP A 501 12.75 6.21 -26.96
C TRP A 501 12.30 5.13 -27.94
N MET A 502 11.25 4.39 -27.60
CA MET A 502 10.47 3.71 -28.64
C MET A 502 9.47 4.71 -29.20
N ASN A 503 9.88 5.35 -30.30
CA ASN A 503 8.98 6.18 -31.08
C ASN A 503 8.16 5.27 -31.99
N TYR A 504 6.91 5.04 -31.63
CA TYR A 504 5.85 4.76 -32.60
C TYR A 504 5.57 6.04 -33.40
N GLN A 505 6.53 6.46 -34.24
CA GLN A 505 6.35 7.61 -35.12
C GLN A 505 5.55 7.14 -36.34
N ASN A 506 4.23 7.14 -36.15
CA ASN A 506 3.20 7.24 -37.18
C ASN A 506 3.48 6.51 -38.51
N SER A 507 3.10 5.23 -38.59
CA SER A 507 2.79 4.58 -39.87
C SER A 507 1.34 4.82 -40.33
N LEU A 508 0.50 5.53 -39.56
CA LEU A 508 -0.90 5.82 -39.94
C LEU A 508 -0.97 6.81 -41.11
N GLY A 509 0.10 7.56 -41.41
CA GLY A 509 0.18 8.48 -42.54
C GLY A 509 -0.74 9.71 -42.47
N TYR A 510 -1.69 9.73 -41.52
CA TYR A 510 -2.74 10.72 -41.36
C TYR A 510 -3.06 10.93 -39.86
N PRO A 511 -3.58 12.10 -39.46
CA PRO A 511 -4.12 12.31 -38.11
C PRO A 511 -5.28 11.35 -37.83
N LEU A 512 -5.31 10.77 -36.63
CA LEU A 512 -6.39 9.95 -36.13
C LEU A 512 -7.33 10.81 -35.28
N ASP A 513 -8.62 10.78 -35.59
CA ASP A 513 -9.66 11.34 -34.73
C ASP A 513 -10.10 10.30 -33.71
N VAL A 514 -9.75 10.52 -32.45
CA VAL A 514 -10.11 9.65 -31.32
C VAL A 514 -11.21 10.26 -30.45
N SER A 515 -11.73 11.44 -30.80
CA SER A 515 -12.67 12.20 -29.96
C SER A 515 -14.02 11.51 -29.69
N GLY A 516 -14.40 10.54 -30.53
CA GLY A 516 -15.61 9.72 -30.35
C GLY A 516 -15.45 8.50 -29.46
N HIS A 517 -14.25 8.23 -28.93
CA HIS A 517 -13.92 7.00 -28.22
C HIS A 517 -13.72 7.25 -26.73
N ASP A 518 -14.04 6.25 -25.91
CA ASP A 518 -13.85 6.26 -24.45
C ASP A 518 -12.38 6.03 -24.10
N TYR A 519 -11.72 5.07 -24.76
CA TYR A 519 -10.34 4.69 -24.43
C TYR A 519 -9.50 4.33 -25.66
N LEU A 520 -8.17 4.35 -25.46
CA LEU A 520 -7.20 3.66 -26.30
C LEU A 520 -6.68 2.44 -25.55
N GLU A 521 -6.57 1.31 -26.23
CA GLU A 521 -6.01 0.10 -25.64
C GLU A 521 -4.79 -0.36 -26.44
N PHE A 522 -3.67 -0.57 -25.77
CA PHE A 522 -2.44 -1.11 -26.33
C PHE A 522 -2.24 -2.54 -25.84
N GLU A 523 -2.21 -3.51 -26.75
CA GLU A 523 -1.79 -4.89 -26.45
C GLU A 523 -0.30 -5.05 -26.79
N TRP A 524 0.51 -5.47 -25.83
CA TRP A 524 1.96 -5.59 -25.98
C TRP A 524 2.53 -6.80 -25.24
N SER A 525 3.71 -7.29 -25.63
CA SER A 525 4.41 -8.41 -25.00
C SER A 525 5.90 -8.11 -24.89
N TYR A 526 6.64 -8.67 -23.93
CA TYR A 526 8.09 -8.45 -23.78
C TYR A 526 8.87 -9.76 -23.60
N ASP A 527 10.20 -9.71 -23.78
CA ASP A 527 11.07 -10.87 -23.61
C ASP A 527 11.49 -11.08 -22.14
N PRO A 528 11.49 -12.34 -21.67
CA PRO A 528 11.70 -12.79 -20.29
C PRO A 528 12.74 -12.18 -19.37
N ILE A 529 13.79 -11.57 -19.91
CA ILE A 529 15.06 -11.49 -19.17
C ILE A 529 15.02 -10.45 -18.03
N ALA A 530 14.05 -9.53 -18.01
CA ALA A 530 13.75 -8.69 -16.85
C ALA A 530 12.32 -8.14 -16.91
N ASP A 531 11.65 -7.92 -15.77
CA ASP A 531 10.33 -7.27 -15.72
C ASP A 531 10.46 -5.79 -16.16
N PRO A 532 9.93 -5.39 -17.33
CA PRO A 532 9.85 -3.98 -17.65
C PRO A 532 8.85 -3.34 -16.69
N LYS A 533 9.35 -2.47 -15.81
CA LYS A 533 8.48 -1.45 -15.19
C LYS A 533 7.55 -0.87 -16.26
N ASN A 534 6.28 -0.70 -15.91
CA ASN A 534 5.21 -0.47 -16.86
C ASN A 534 5.51 0.69 -17.85
N PRO A 535 5.09 0.57 -19.12
CA PRO A 535 5.36 1.57 -20.14
C PRO A 535 4.57 2.87 -19.93
N THR A 536 5.26 4.00 -20.02
CA THR A 536 4.59 5.31 -20.15
C THR A 536 3.96 5.43 -21.54
N VAL A 537 2.65 5.71 -21.63
CA VAL A 537 2.01 6.01 -22.92
C VAL A 537 2.27 7.46 -23.33
N TRP A 538 2.51 7.71 -24.61
CA TRP A 538 2.63 9.05 -25.17
C TRP A 538 1.66 9.23 -26.33
N ILE A 539 1.04 10.41 -26.43
CA ILE A 539 0.15 10.81 -27.53
C ILE A 539 0.62 12.18 -28.04
N ASN A 540 0.90 12.29 -29.33
CA ASN A 540 1.20 13.54 -30.02
C ASN A 540 -0.05 14.01 -30.79
N SER A 541 -0.33 15.31 -30.74
CA SER A 541 -1.30 15.96 -31.63
C SER A 541 -0.61 16.95 -32.57
N SER A 542 -1.28 17.42 -33.62
CA SER A 542 -0.74 18.37 -34.60
C SER A 542 -0.53 19.80 -34.06
N SER A 543 -0.89 20.06 -32.80
CA SER A 543 -0.66 21.34 -32.10
C SER A 543 0.81 21.47 -31.67
N PRO A 544 1.43 22.67 -31.65
CA PRO A 544 2.87 22.82 -31.45
C PRO A 544 3.35 22.24 -30.11
N VAL A 545 4.07 21.12 -30.21
CA VAL A 545 5.06 20.55 -29.27
C VAL A 545 4.65 20.58 -27.79
N THR A 546 3.52 19.97 -27.46
CA THR A 546 3.26 19.49 -26.11
C THR A 546 3.35 17.98 -26.11
N THR A 547 4.52 17.45 -25.74
CA THR A 547 4.67 16.03 -25.44
C THR A 547 3.99 15.78 -24.11
N THR A 548 2.72 15.38 -24.15
CA THR A 548 1.97 15.04 -22.93
C THR A 548 2.30 13.59 -22.57
N ARG A 549 2.98 13.39 -21.44
CA ARG A 549 3.32 12.04 -20.95
C ARG A 549 2.13 11.51 -20.18
N PHE A 550 1.57 10.37 -20.49
CA PHE A 550 0.56 9.82 -19.58
C PHE A 550 1.32 9.02 -18.53
N TYR A 551 1.33 9.49 -17.27
CA TYR A 551 1.59 8.54 -16.19
C TYR A 551 0.43 7.56 -16.22
N GLU A 552 0.78 6.31 -16.47
CA GLU A 552 -0.14 5.19 -16.51
C GLU A 552 -0.82 5.12 -15.14
N PHE A 553 -2.04 5.64 -15.07
CA PHE A 553 -3.01 5.02 -14.18
C PHE A 553 -3.30 3.70 -14.85
N LEU A 554 -2.69 2.63 -14.34
CA LEU A 554 -3.30 1.33 -14.41
C LEU A 554 -4.63 1.45 -13.65
N LEU A 555 -5.65 2.08 -14.24
CA LEU A 555 -7.03 1.70 -13.99
C LEU A 555 -7.13 0.34 -14.67
N ASN A 556 -6.56 -0.66 -14.01
CA ASN A 556 -6.57 -2.04 -14.47
C ASN A 556 -8.04 -2.41 -14.59
N ASN A 557 -8.59 -2.44 -15.79
CA ASN A 557 -9.84 -3.10 -16.16
C ASN A 557 -11.11 -2.66 -15.39
N TRP A 558 -11.11 -1.68 -14.49
CA TRP A 558 -12.30 -1.31 -13.71
C TRP A 558 -13.11 -0.25 -14.46
N ARG A 559 -14.34 -0.59 -14.85
CA ARG A 559 -15.31 0.38 -15.40
C ARG A 559 -16.03 1.15 -14.31
N SER A 560 -16.41 0.43 -13.26
CA SER A 560 -17.14 0.95 -12.11
C SER A 560 -17.08 -0.03 -10.97
N SER A 561 -17.12 0.48 -9.74
CA SER A 561 -17.38 -0.33 -8.55
C SER A 561 -18.52 0.29 -7.76
N THR A 562 -19.39 -0.55 -7.22
CA THR A 562 -20.47 -0.17 -6.31
C THR A 562 -20.25 -0.90 -5.00
N VAL A 563 -20.22 -0.16 -3.89
CA VAL A 563 -20.07 -0.74 -2.55
C VAL A 563 -21.31 -0.43 -1.74
N ARG A 564 -21.91 -1.46 -1.16
CA ARG A 564 -23.01 -1.38 -0.21
C ARG A 564 -22.53 -1.99 1.10
N TYR A 565 -22.70 -1.32 2.23
CA TYR A 565 -22.28 -1.88 3.52
C TYR A 565 -23.13 -1.36 4.68
N SER A 566 -23.28 -2.18 5.71
CA SER A 566 -23.97 -1.84 6.95
C SER A 566 -23.03 -1.05 7.86
N LYS A 567 -23.49 0.10 8.38
CA LYS A 567 -22.67 0.94 9.25
C LYS A 567 -22.85 0.67 10.76
N ASP A 568 -23.99 0.11 11.18
CA ASP A 568 -24.53 0.38 12.51
C ASP A 568 -25.00 -0.84 13.33
N PHE A 569 -24.49 -2.04 13.07
CA PHE A 569 -24.80 -3.22 13.90
C PHE A 569 -23.60 -3.61 14.74
N ASP A 570 -23.85 -3.84 16.03
CA ASP A 570 -22.82 -4.19 17.01
C ASP A 570 -22.39 -5.67 16.87
N ASP A 571 -23.31 -6.54 16.44
CA ASP A 571 -23.11 -8.00 16.45
C ASP A 571 -22.74 -8.59 15.08
N ILE A 572 -23.02 -7.89 13.97
CA ILE A 572 -22.69 -8.35 12.62
C ILE A 572 -22.38 -7.19 11.69
N HIS A 573 -21.38 -7.35 10.82
CA HIS A 573 -21.11 -6.40 9.74
C HIS A 573 -21.27 -7.06 8.39
N ILE A 574 -22.00 -6.40 7.49
CA ILE A 574 -22.27 -6.93 6.14
C ILE A 574 -21.82 -5.90 5.10
N ALA A 575 -21.15 -6.38 4.06
CA ALA A 575 -20.82 -5.59 2.89
C ALA A 575 -21.03 -6.39 1.61
N SER A 576 -21.54 -5.73 0.58
CA SER A 576 -21.63 -6.25 -0.78
C SER A 576 -20.86 -5.32 -1.71
N ILE A 577 -19.87 -5.86 -2.40
CA ILE A 577 -19.03 -5.14 -3.34
C ILE A 577 -19.33 -5.67 -4.74
N GLU A 578 -19.73 -4.81 -5.66
CA GLU A 578 -19.87 -5.12 -7.09
C GLU A 578 -18.76 -4.40 -7.84
N VAL A 579 -18.03 -5.13 -8.69
CA VAL A 579 -16.98 -4.59 -9.56
C VAL A 579 -17.26 -5.00 -11.01
N ASP A 580 -17.33 -4.03 -11.90
CA ASP A 580 -17.43 -4.25 -13.36
C ASP A 580 -16.01 -4.24 -13.97
N LEU A 581 -15.58 -5.40 -14.44
CA LEU A 581 -14.25 -5.64 -14.99
C LEU A 581 -14.31 -5.81 -16.51
N PHE A 582 -13.51 -5.00 -17.22
CA PHE A 582 -13.40 -4.98 -18.66
C PHE A 582 -12.09 -5.61 -19.13
N GLY A 583 -12.14 -6.50 -20.12
CA GLY A 583 -10.94 -6.90 -20.86
C GLY A 583 -9.86 -7.60 -20.05
N TYR A 584 -10.16 -8.11 -18.86
CA TYR A 584 -9.24 -8.94 -18.11
C TYR A 584 -9.16 -10.33 -18.78
N ASP A 585 -7.95 -10.77 -19.14
CA ASP A 585 -7.69 -12.00 -19.93
C ASP A 585 -8.56 -12.16 -21.19
N GLY A 586 -8.99 -11.03 -21.79
CA GLY A 586 -9.78 -11.04 -23.02
C GLY A 586 -11.29 -11.01 -22.83
N ALA A 587 -11.81 -11.02 -21.60
CA ALA A 587 -13.24 -11.11 -21.35
C ALA A 587 -13.77 -10.05 -20.37
N ASP A 588 -14.95 -9.53 -20.70
CA ASP A 588 -15.73 -8.69 -19.80
C ASP A 588 -16.41 -9.58 -18.75
N HIS A 589 -16.44 -9.15 -17.51
CA HIS A 589 -17.13 -9.85 -16.45
C HIS A 589 -17.50 -8.92 -15.30
N LYS A 590 -18.48 -9.34 -14.50
CA LYS A 590 -18.81 -8.70 -13.23
C LYS A 590 -18.41 -9.60 -12.08
N GLN A 591 -17.80 -9.01 -11.05
CA GLN A 591 -17.51 -9.68 -9.80
C GLN A 591 -18.39 -9.09 -8.70
N TYR A 592 -18.90 -9.95 -7.84
CA TYR A 592 -19.64 -9.60 -6.64
C TYR A 592 -18.93 -10.27 -5.46
N ARG A 593 -18.75 -9.54 -4.37
CA ARG A 593 -18.14 -10.02 -3.14
C ARG A 593 -19.02 -9.61 -1.97
N ASP A 594 -19.77 -10.56 -1.43
CA ASP A 594 -20.53 -10.38 -0.20
C ASP A 594 -19.67 -10.84 0.98
N ILE A 595 -19.60 -10.02 2.02
CA ILE A 595 -18.76 -10.21 3.20
C ILE A 595 -19.67 -10.08 4.42
N PHE A 596 -19.69 -11.11 5.25
CA PHE A 596 -20.36 -11.14 6.54
C PHE A 596 -19.29 -11.30 7.61
N ILE A 597 -19.35 -10.50 8.66
CA ILE A 597 -18.42 -10.55 9.80
C ILE A 597 -19.25 -10.70 11.06
N LEU A 598 -19.17 -11.89 11.66
CA LEU A 598 -19.49 -12.14 13.06
C LEU A 598 -18.19 -11.94 13.85
N PRO A 599 -18.03 -10.82 14.58
CA PRO A 599 -16.77 -10.46 15.20
C PRO A 599 -16.23 -11.59 16.08
N ASN A 600 -14.93 -11.86 15.97
CA ASN A 600 -14.21 -12.88 16.74
C ASN A 600 -14.72 -14.33 16.52
N GLU A 601 -15.58 -14.59 15.54
CA GLU A 601 -16.18 -15.91 15.33
C GLU A 601 -16.05 -16.38 13.88
N LEU A 602 -16.69 -15.66 12.95
CA LEU A 602 -16.81 -16.08 11.56
C LEU A 602 -16.73 -14.88 10.62
N ILE A 603 -15.95 -15.04 9.56
CA ILE A 603 -16.04 -14.18 8.38
C ILE A 603 -16.41 -15.04 7.19
N TRP A 604 -17.57 -14.78 6.60
CA TRP A 604 -18.01 -15.46 5.38
C TRP A 604 -17.88 -14.52 4.19
N ILE A 605 -17.17 -14.97 3.18
CA ILE A 605 -16.96 -14.26 1.93
C ILE A 605 -17.54 -15.11 0.80
N ARG A 606 -18.55 -14.56 0.13
CA ARG A 606 -19.11 -15.14 -1.08
C ARG A 606 -18.63 -14.35 -2.28
N ASP A 607 -17.81 -14.99 -3.09
CA ASP A 607 -17.37 -14.46 -4.38
C ASP A 607 -18.30 -14.99 -5.47
N SER A 608 -18.94 -14.10 -6.22
CA SER A 608 -19.74 -14.45 -7.39
C SER A 608 -19.21 -13.76 -8.64
N PHE A 609 -19.27 -14.47 -9.76
CA PHE A 609 -18.74 -14.07 -11.04
C PHE A 609 -19.84 -14.17 -12.09
N GLU A 610 -20.01 -13.16 -12.92
CA GLU A 610 -20.90 -13.21 -14.09
C GLU A 610 -20.12 -12.91 -15.36
N TYR A 611 -20.07 -13.88 -16.28
CA TYR A 611 -19.40 -13.73 -17.56
C TYR A 611 -20.17 -12.80 -18.50
N LYS A 612 -19.56 -11.68 -18.90
CA LYS A 612 -20.15 -10.69 -19.82
C LYS A 612 -19.53 -10.73 -21.22
N GLY A 613 -18.60 -11.63 -21.48
CA GLY A 613 -18.01 -11.81 -22.81
C GLY A 613 -19.07 -12.15 -23.86
N SER A 614 -18.85 -11.71 -25.09
CA SER A 614 -19.75 -11.97 -26.23
C SER A 614 -19.73 -13.41 -26.71
N ASP A 615 -18.58 -14.08 -26.54
CA ASP A 615 -18.32 -15.44 -27.01
C ASP A 615 -17.99 -16.36 -25.83
N SER A 616 -18.28 -17.65 -25.99
CA SER A 616 -17.91 -18.64 -24.98
C SER A 616 -16.41 -18.90 -25.00
N GLY A 617 -15.83 -19.20 -23.83
CA GLY A 617 -14.39 -19.50 -23.70
C GLY A 617 -14.14 -20.41 -22.51
N THR A 618 -13.00 -21.09 -22.50
CA THR A 618 -12.60 -21.93 -21.36
C THR A 618 -11.71 -21.13 -20.41
N PHE A 619 -12.04 -21.16 -19.13
CA PHE A 619 -11.44 -20.34 -18.09
C PHE A 619 -11.22 -21.14 -16.81
N GLN A 620 -10.40 -20.58 -15.93
CA GLN A 620 -10.18 -21.02 -14.56
C GLN A 620 -10.55 -19.87 -13.62
N ILE A 621 -11.34 -20.14 -12.58
CA ILE A 621 -11.83 -19.11 -11.65
C ILE A 621 -11.80 -19.65 -10.24
N GLY A 622 -11.42 -18.84 -9.26
CA GLY A 622 -11.77 -19.12 -7.88
C GLY A 622 -11.01 -18.28 -6.86
N PRO A 623 -11.41 -18.37 -5.58
CA PRO A 623 -10.82 -17.58 -4.53
C PRO A 623 -9.40 -18.06 -4.22
N LEU A 624 -8.55 -17.08 -3.91
CA LEU A 624 -7.16 -17.25 -3.58
C LEU A 624 -6.88 -16.59 -2.24
N TRP A 625 -6.27 -17.31 -1.30
CA TRP A 625 -5.93 -16.84 0.04
C TRP A 625 -4.43 -17.04 0.31
N HIS A 626 -3.76 -15.94 0.61
CA HIS A 626 -2.37 -15.91 1.08
C HIS A 626 -2.37 -15.94 2.59
N VAL A 627 -1.84 -17.02 3.14
CA VAL A 627 -1.91 -17.33 4.56
C VAL A 627 -0.52 -17.56 5.14
N GLY A 628 -0.41 -17.39 6.46
CA GLY A 628 0.78 -17.81 7.20
C GLY A 628 0.81 -19.33 7.37
N ASP A 629 2.02 -19.89 7.54
CA ASP A 629 2.35 -21.31 7.78
C ASP A 629 1.13 -22.25 7.97
N ILE A 630 0.89 -23.15 7.01
CA ILE A 630 -0.22 -24.10 7.10
C ILE A 630 0.17 -25.21 8.07
N THR A 631 -0.58 -25.33 9.16
CA THR A 631 -0.30 -26.31 10.23
C THR A 631 -1.08 -27.61 10.06
N GLY A 632 -2.17 -27.58 9.31
CA GLY A 632 -2.97 -28.75 8.94
C GLY A 632 -3.93 -28.41 7.82
N ALA A 633 -4.24 -29.36 6.95
CA ALA A 633 -5.18 -29.15 5.85
C ALA A 633 -5.89 -30.45 5.45
N THR A 634 -7.06 -30.28 4.86
CA THR A 634 -7.84 -31.30 4.16
C THR A 634 -8.16 -30.80 2.74
N ASN A 635 -9.03 -31.52 2.03
CA ASN A 635 -9.55 -31.05 0.75
C ASN A 635 -10.58 -29.94 0.88
N GLU A 636 -11.01 -29.55 2.08
CA GLU A 636 -12.07 -28.53 2.28
C GLU A 636 -11.58 -27.36 3.12
N TRP A 637 -10.62 -27.59 4.02
CA TRP A 637 -10.11 -26.53 4.87
C TRP A 637 -8.60 -26.60 5.05
N ALA A 638 -7.99 -25.46 5.35
CA ALA A 638 -6.61 -25.34 5.79
C ALA A 638 -6.55 -24.49 7.05
N ASN A 639 -5.92 -25.02 8.10
CA ASN A 639 -5.58 -24.27 9.29
C ASN A 639 -4.23 -23.59 9.10
N THR A 640 -4.19 -22.32 9.47
CA THR A 640 -3.08 -21.43 9.19
C THR A 640 -2.66 -20.78 10.48
N ARG A 641 -1.37 -20.82 10.76
CA ARG A 641 -0.80 -20.14 11.91
C ARG A 641 -0.18 -18.86 11.42
N SER A 642 -0.78 -17.74 11.79
CA SER A 642 -0.21 -16.45 11.43
C SER A 642 1.01 -16.15 12.27
N TYR A 643 2.17 -16.67 11.86
CA TYR A 643 3.40 -16.07 12.35
C TYR A 643 3.48 -14.67 11.77
N SER A 644 3.63 -13.69 12.64
CA SER A 644 4.10 -12.34 12.35
C SER A 644 5.53 -12.31 11.76
N ASN A 645 5.98 -13.39 11.09
CA ASN A 645 7.12 -13.46 10.19
C ASN A 645 6.85 -12.55 8.97
N LEU A 646 6.60 -11.27 9.23
CA LEU A 646 6.51 -10.22 8.24
C LEU A 646 7.93 -10.02 7.68
N TYR A 647 8.19 -10.79 6.63
CA TYR A 647 9.14 -10.57 5.55
C TYR A 647 10.34 -9.69 5.83
N SER A 648 11.49 -10.34 5.77
CA SER A 648 12.78 -9.69 5.70
C SER A 648 13.54 -10.30 4.50
N ARG A 649 14.00 -9.46 3.57
CA ARG A 649 14.76 -9.88 2.37
C ARG A 649 16.16 -10.42 2.67
N SER A 650 16.63 -10.36 3.92
CA SER A 650 18.00 -10.73 4.28
C SER A 650 18.04 -11.51 5.60
N ASP A 651 18.98 -12.43 5.75
CA ASP A 651 19.17 -13.18 7.00
C ASP A 651 19.44 -12.29 8.23
N LEU A 652 19.84 -11.02 8.03
CA LEU A 652 20.03 -10.02 9.09
C LEU A 652 18.71 -9.45 9.60
N ASP A 653 17.72 -9.36 8.73
CA ASP A 653 16.43 -8.76 8.99
C ASP A 653 15.46 -9.84 9.56
N ARG A 654 15.85 -11.13 9.47
CA ARG A 654 15.25 -12.29 10.16
C ARG A 654 15.44 -12.25 11.68
N GLN A 655 16.33 -11.40 12.20
CA GLN A 655 16.53 -11.22 13.64
C GLN A 655 15.55 -10.19 14.23
N TYR A 656 14.95 -9.34 13.40
CA TYR A 656 14.04 -8.27 13.77
C TYR A 656 12.57 -8.66 13.60
N ARG A 657 12.25 -9.92 13.86
CA ARG A 657 10.90 -10.46 13.75
C ARG A 657 9.97 -9.71 14.70
N LEU A 658 8.72 -9.53 14.28
CA LEU A 658 7.60 -9.13 15.15
C LEU A 658 7.23 -10.30 16.09
N HIS A 659 8.23 -10.94 16.69
CA HIS A 659 8.09 -12.06 17.62
C HIS A 659 7.39 -11.68 18.92
N ALA A 660 7.10 -10.40 19.12
CA ALA A 660 6.65 -9.91 20.42
C ALA A 660 5.30 -10.51 20.85
N TYR A 661 4.45 -10.95 19.90
CA TYR A 661 3.17 -11.58 20.21
C TYR A 661 2.93 -12.72 19.22
N GLY A 662 3.16 -13.98 19.64
CA GLY A 662 2.58 -15.11 18.91
C GLY A 662 1.07 -14.89 18.82
N PRO A 663 0.42 -15.14 17.67
CA PRO A 663 -1.00 -14.89 17.58
C PRO A 663 -1.70 -15.76 18.63
N ARG A 664 -2.65 -15.18 19.39
CA ARG A 664 -3.56 -16.00 20.22
C ARG A 664 -4.42 -16.91 19.37
N ARG A 665 -4.67 -16.48 18.15
CA ARG A 665 -5.59 -17.12 17.23
C ARG A 665 -4.89 -17.65 15.99
N ASP A 666 -5.17 -18.90 15.67
CA ASP A 666 -4.94 -19.43 14.34
C ASP A 666 -6.17 -19.08 13.46
N LEU A 667 -6.05 -19.29 12.16
CA LEU A 667 -7.12 -19.06 11.20
C LEU A 667 -7.38 -20.31 10.39
N LEU A 668 -8.60 -20.85 10.51
CA LEU A 668 -9.07 -21.90 9.63
C LEU A 668 -9.76 -21.29 8.41
N VAL A 669 -9.23 -21.57 7.22
CA VAL A 669 -9.79 -21.19 5.93
C VAL A 669 -10.55 -22.39 5.37
N LEU A 670 -11.87 -22.34 5.41
CA LEU A 670 -12.79 -23.36 4.89
C LEU A 670 -13.35 -22.91 3.54
N MET A 671 -13.20 -23.76 2.53
CA MET A 671 -13.69 -23.58 1.15
C MET A 671 -14.44 -24.86 0.75
N PRO A 672 -15.73 -24.99 1.08
CA PRO A 672 -16.47 -26.23 0.84
C PRO A 672 -16.51 -26.56 -0.65
N ILE A 673 -16.42 -27.85 -0.96
CA ILE A 673 -16.54 -28.36 -2.33
C ILE A 673 -18.01 -28.38 -2.70
N ARG A 674 -18.37 -27.75 -3.82
CA ARG A 674 -19.74 -27.68 -4.28
C ARG A 674 -20.09 -28.92 -5.11
N PRO A 675 -21.12 -29.69 -4.74
CA PRO A 675 -21.55 -30.83 -5.53
C PRO A 675 -21.92 -30.42 -6.97
N GLY A 676 -21.28 -31.07 -7.96
CA GLY A 676 -21.57 -30.81 -9.37
C GLY A 676 -20.69 -29.76 -10.03
N TYR A 677 -19.72 -29.18 -9.32
CA TYR A 677 -18.62 -28.42 -9.93
C TYR A 677 -17.49 -29.40 -10.30
N PRO A 678 -17.35 -29.81 -11.58
CA PRO A 678 -16.25 -30.67 -11.99
C PRO A 678 -14.91 -29.96 -11.76
N ASP A 679 -13.88 -30.73 -11.43
CA ASP A 679 -12.49 -30.26 -11.33
C ASP A 679 -12.25 -29.15 -10.29
N GLN A 680 -13.08 -29.11 -9.24
CA GLN A 680 -12.82 -28.28 -8.07
C GLN A 680 -11.63 -28.84 -7.28
N GLU A 681 -10.53 -28.11 -7.30
CA GLU A 681 -9.31 -28.47 -6.57
C GLU A 681 -9.09 -27.46 -5.46
N ASN A 682 -9.01 -27.97 -4.22
CA ASN A 682 -8.42 -27.24 -3.12
C ASN A 682 -6.97 -27.70 -2.99
N SER A 683 -6.04 -26.75 -2.98
CA SER A 683 -4.63 -27.06 -2.86
C SER A 683 -3.95 -26.05 -1.95
N SER A 684 -2.97 -26.56 -1.22
CA SER A 684 -2.03 -25.82 -0.42
C SER A 684 -0.65 -25.98 -1.06
N ASN A 685 -0.04 -24.91 -1.54
CA ASN A 685 1.33 -24.97 -2.08
C ASN A 685 2.33 -24.38 -1.07
N PRO A 686 3.07 -25.22 -0.31
CA PRO A 686 4.09 -24.74 0.62
C PRO A 686 5.39 -24.29 -0.08
N GLU A 687 5.56 -24.56 -1.38
CA GLU A 687 6.82 -24.33 -2.11
C GLU A 687 6.72 -23.18 -3.13
N THR A 688 6.73 -21.93 -2.67
CA THR A 688 7.30 -20.83 -3.49
C THR A 688 8.63 -20.40 -2.88
N ALA A 689 9.72 -20.81 -3.54
CA ALA A 689 11.10 -20.83 -3.02
C ALA A 689 11.72 -19.45 -2.70
N SER A 690 10.98 -18.35 -2.76
CA SER A 690 11.50 -17.01 -2.45
C SER A 690 10.70 -16.21 -1.43
N TYR A 691 9.41 -16.50 -1.22
CA TYR A 691 8.54 -15.69 -0.36
C TYR A 691 7.52 -16.62 0.34
N ARG A 692 7.65 -16.77 1.66
CA ARG A 692 7.04 -17.84 2.46
C ARG A 692 5.53 -17.67 2.78
N ASN A 693 4.74 -17.09 1.89
CA ASN A 693 3.29 -17.17 2.07
C ASN A 693 2.84 -18.48 1.44
N GLU A 694 2.12 -19.26 2.23
CA GLU A 694 1.41 -20.41 1.71
C GLU A 694 0.12 -19.93 1.07
N ILE A 695 -0.33 -20.67 0.06
CA ILE A 695 -1.50 -20.30 -0.70
C ILE A 695 -2.54 -21.38 -0.49
N VAL A 696 -3.74 -20.97 -0.10
CA VAL A 696 -4.95 -21.79 -0.03
C VAL A 696 -5.88 -21.27 -1.12
N PHE A 697 -6.27 -22.13 -2.05
CA PHE A 697 -7.17 -21.71 -3.13
C PHE A 697 -8.17 -22.78 -3.46
N GLN A 698 -9.28 -22.33 -4.05
CA GLN A 698 -10.27 -23.16 -4.70
C GLN A 698 -10.32 -22.75 -6.17
N LYS A 699 -10.40 -23.72 -7.09
CA LYS A 699 -10.38 -23.46 -8.53
C LYS A 699 -11.51 -24.22 -9.21
N TRP A 700 -12.30 -23.55 -10.03
CA TRP A 700 -13.19 -24.13 -11.03
C TRP A 700 -12.56 -23.98 -12.42
N SER A 701 -12.71 -24.99 -13.27
CA SER A 701 -12.28 -24.94 -14.67
C SER A 701 -13.41 -25.35 -15.61
N GLY A 702 -13.64 -24.60 -16.68
CA GLY A 702 -14.66 -24.97 -17.66
C GLY A 702 -14.95 -23.91 -18.71
N THR A 703 -15.88 -24.24 -19.61
CA THR A 703 -16.36 -23.29 -20.62
C THR A 703 -17.45 -22.39 -20.04
N LEU A 704 -17.19 -21.08 -20.06
CA LEU A 704 -18.17 -20.05 -19.71
C LEU A 704 -18.96 -19.63 -20.93
N HIS A 705 -20.27 -19.45 -20.74
CA HIS A 705 -21.18 -18.87 -21.72
C HIS A 705 -21.61 -17.45 -21.30
N PRO A 706 -21.96 -16.56 -22.26
CA PRO A 706 -22.48 -15.23 -21.94
C PRO A 706 -23.63 -15.28 -20.94
N GLY A 707 -23.52 -14.51 -19.84
CA GLY A 707 -24.49 -14.47 -18.75
C GLY A 707 -24.38 -15.61 -17.73
N GLN A 708 -23.47 -16.58 -17.93
CA GLN A 708 -23.22 -17.64 -16.96
C GLN A 708 -22.65 -17.06 -15.67
N ARG A 709 -23.11 -17.62 -14.55
CA ARG A 709 -22.68 -17.26 -13.21
C ARG A 709 -21.92 -18.41 -12.56
N ILE A 710 -20.96 -18.07 -11.72
CA ILE A 710 -20.20 -19.01 -10.90
C ILE A 710 -20.02 -18.37 -9.52
N SER A 711 -20.13 -19.16 -8.46
CA SER A 711 -19.94 -18.65 -7.10
C SER A 711 -19.09 -19.58 -6.25
N PHE A 712 -18.41 -18.99 -5.28
CA PHE A 712 -17.54 -19.65 -4.31
C PHE A 712 -17.85 -19.11 -2.91
N ASN A 713 -17.69 -19.97 -1.90
CA ASN A 713 -17.81 -19.57 -0.50
C ASN A 713 -16.46 -19.81 0.18
N SER A 714 -15.95 -18.79 0.87
CA SER A 714 -14.79 -18.89 1.76
C SER A 714 -15.22 -18.49 3.16
N PHE A 715 -14.94 -19.35 4.14
CA PHE A 715 -15.19 -19.10 5.54
C PHE A 715 -13.85 -18.96 6.24
N LEU A 716 -13.62 -17.82 6.87
CA LEU A 716 -12.43 -17.53 7.65
C LEU A 716 -12.87 -17.59 9.11
N LEU A 717 -12.38 -18.59 9.83
CA LEU A 717 -12.77 -18.91 11.21
C LEU A 717 -11.57 -18.68 12.12
N PRO A 718 -11.42 -17.47 12.70
CA PRO A 718 -10.46 -17.24 13.77
C PRO A 718 -10.75 -18.21 14.92
N HIS A 719 -9.73 -18.80 15.54
CA HIS A 719 -9.94 -19.70 16.69
C HIS A 719 -8.72 -19.73 17.59
N GLU A 720 -8.87 -20.20 18.84
CA GLU A 720 -7.74 -20.39 19.76
C GLU A 720 -6.61 -21.21 19.10
N ALA A 721 -5.36 -20.81 19.30
CA ALA A 721 -4.22 -21.56 18.80
C ALA A 721 -4.19 -22.99 19.37
N ASP A 722 -3.49 -23.88 18.66
CA ASP A 722 -3.19 -25.25 19.08
C ASP A 722 -4.37 -26.24 19.10
N LEU A 723 -5.49 -25.94 18.43
CA LEU A 723 -6.51 -26.96 18.15
C LEU A 723 -5.92 -28.13 17.35
N ASP A 724 -6.30 -29.35 17.71
CA ASP A 724 -5.93 -30.54 16.95
C ASP A 724 -6.80 -30.74 15.69
N THR A 725 -6.45 -31.70 14.84
CA THR A 725 -7.20 -31.95 13.58
C THR A 725 -8.67 -32.29 13.81
N ALA A 726 -9.03 -32.98 14.90
CA ALA A 726 -10.42 -33.35 15.16
C ALA A 726 -11.24 -32.13 15.66
N GLU A 727 -10.62 -31.28 16.47
CA GLU A 727 -11.21 -30.01 16.91
C GLU A 727 -11.39 -29.04 15.73
N LEU A 728 -10.40 -28.94 14.84
CA LEU A 728 -10.48 -28.15 13.60
C LEU A 728 -11.59 -28.66 12.67
N SER A 729 -11.73 -29.97 12.51
CA SER A 729 -12.86 -30.57 11.78
C SER A 729 -14.20 -30.23 12.42
N THR A 730 -14.30 -30.28 13.76
CA THR A 730 -15.54 -29.91 14.47
C THR A 730 -15.88 -28.44 14.26
N LEU A 731 -14.88 -27.55 14.23
CA LEU A 731 -15.06 -26.14 13.94
C LEU A 731 -15.53 -25.91 12.49
N ALA A 732 -14.97 -26.64 11.52
CA ALA A 732 -15.41 -26.59 10.13
C ALA A 732 -16.86 -27.12 9.96
N ASP A 733 -17.19 -28.22 10.63
CA ASP A 733 -18.53 -28.85 10.61
C ASP A 733 -19.60 -27.97 11.28
N ALA A 734 -19.22 -26.93 12.04
CA ALA A 734 -20.15 -25.98 12.64
C ALA A 734 -20.74 -24.98 11.62
N VAL A 735 -20.19 -24.92 10.40
CA VAL A 735 -20.72 -24.13 9.29
C VAL A 735 -21.64 -25.03 8.45
N ASP A 736 -22.95 -24.85 8.56
CA ASP A 736 -23.93 -25.62 7.78
C ASP A 736 -24.40 -24.83 6.55
N LEU A 737 -23.98 -25.27 5.36
CA LEU A 737 -24.34 -24.66 4.09
C LEU A 737 -25.64 -25.28 3.56
N LEU A 738 -26.77 -24.78 4.09
CA LEU A 738 -28.11 -25.26 3.76
C LEU A 738 -28.47 -25.15 2.28
N SER A 739 -27.98 -24.10 1.63
CA SER A 739 -28.16 -23.88 0.20
C SER A 739 -26.91 -23.24 -0.39
N ASP A 740 -26.47 -23.75 -1.54
CA ASP A 740 -25.40 -23.13 -2.34
C ASP A 740 -25.64 -23.38 -3.82
N ASN A 741 -26.24 -22.38 -4.47
CA ASN A 741 -26.36 -22.31 -5.92
C ASN A 741 -25.64 -21.06 -6.45
N ASP A 742 -25.60 -20.81 -7.76
CA ASP A 742 -24.86 -19.66 -8.31
C ASP A 742 -25.51 -18.31 -7.94
N GLU A 743 -26.76 -18.34 -7.50
CA GLU A 743 -27.55 -17.14 -7.24
C GLU A 743 -27.70 -16.81 -5.75
N VAL A 744 -27.80 -17.84 -4.91
CA VAL A 744 -28.07 -17.73 -3.47
C VAL A 744 -27.24 -18.76 -2.71
N ALA A 745 -26.70 -18.32 -1.57
CA ALA A 745 -26.27 -19.21 -0.50
C ALA A 745 -26.93 -18.87 0.84
N VAL A 746 -27.18 -19.92 1.62
CA VAL A 746 -27.73 -19.85 2.98
C VAL A 746 -26.81 -20.65 3.90
N VAL A 747 -26.32 -19.99 4.94
CA VAL A 747 -25.37 -20.54 5.92
C VAL A 747 -25.99 -20.45 7.30
N GLU A 748 -25.95 -21.54 8.06
CA GLU A 748 -26.18 -21.53 9.51
C GLU A 748 -24.85 -21.64 10.25
N TYR A 749 -24.68 -20.82 11.28
CA TYR A 749 -23.52 -20.85 12.18
C TYR A 749 -23.93 -20.40 13.58
N GLY A 750 -23.91 -21.32 14.54
CA GLY A 750 -24.48 -21.08 15.87
C GLY A 750 -25.97 -20.73 15.77
N ASP A 751 -26.38 -19.59 16.32
CA ASP A 751 -27.76 -19.11 16.27
C ASP A 751 -28.06 -18.23 15.04
N TRP A 752 -27.05 -18.02 14.19
CA TRP A 752 -27.15 -17.14 13.02
C TRP A 752 -27.55 -17.91 11.78
N THR A 753 -28.44 -17.31 11.00
CA THR A 753 -28.61 -17.66 9.59
C THR A 753 -28.23 -16.48 8.72
N LEU A 754 -27.27 -16.70 7.84
CA LEU A 754 -26.69 -15.73 6.93
C LEU A 754 -27.11 -16.07 5.50
N ILE A 755 -27.51 -15.07 4.72
CA ILE A 755 -27.97 -15.26 3.34
C ILE A 755 -27.26 -14.28 2.44
N ALA A 756 -26.57 -14.80 1.43
CA ALA A 756 -25.95 -14.04 0.36
C ALA A 756 -26.74 -14.29 -0.94
N ASN A 757 -27.32 -13.22 -1.47
CA ASN A 757 -28.25 -13.22 -2.60
C ASN A 757 -27.95 -12.05 -3.55
N PRO A 758 -26.73 -11.96 -4.12
CA PRO A 758 -26.27 -10.78 -4.88
C PRO A 758 -27.13 -10.43 -6.11
N TYR A 759 -28.05 -11.32 -6.52
CA TYR A 759 -28.92 -11.16 -7.67
C TYR A 759 -30.40 -10.91 -7.32
N GLY A 760 -30.73 -10.74 -6.03
CA GLY A 760 -32.08 -10.38 -5.58
C GLY A 760 -33.15 -11.44 -5.86
N GLN A 761 -32.78 -12.72 -5.80
CA GLN A 761 -33.73 -13.82 -5.90
C GLN A 761 -34.68 -13.81 -4.72
N THR A 762 -35.87 -14.40 -4.89
CA THR A 762 -36.82 -14.56 -3.77
C THR A 762 -36.40 -15.77 -2.94
N VAL A 763 -35.99 -15.52 -1.70
CA VAL A 763 -35.62 -16.57 -0.74
C VAL A 763 -36.76 -16.74 0.27
N ASP A 764 -37.24 -17.98 0.43
CA ASP A 764 -38.17 -18.33 1.50
C ASP A 764 -37.38 -18.48 2.81
N LEU A 765 -37.66 -17.62 3.78
CA LEU A 765 -37.05 -17.61 5.10
C LEU A 765 -37.89 -18.46 6.09
N PRO A 766 -37.32 -18.89 7.23
CA PRO A 766 -38.06 -19.50 8.33
C PRO A 766 -39.27 -18.66 8.75
N GLY A 767 -40.34 -19.32 9.18
CA GLY A 767 -41.61 -18.65 9.50
C GLY A 767 -42.44 -18.22 8.28
N GLY A 768 -42.01 -18.54 7.05
CA GLY A 768 -42.74 -18.23 5.81
C GLY A 768 -42.55 -16.79 5.32
N LEU A 769 -41.55 -16.08 5.86
CA LEU A 769 -41.12 -14.79 5.36
C LEU A 769 -40.46 -14.96 3.97
N ARG A 770 -40.55 -13.93 3.13
CA ARG A 770 -39.91 -13.90 1.81
C ARG A 770 -39.13 -12.61 1.69
N SER A 771 -37.86 -12.73 1.32
CA SER A 771 -37.02 -11.56 1.08
C SER A 771 -36.37 -11.62 -0.31
N LYS A 772 -36.03 -10.44 -0.83
CA LYS A 772 -35.30 -10.21 -2.08
C LYS A 772 -34.00 -9.44 -1.87
N SER A 773 -33.63 -9.18 -0.62
CA SER A 773 -32.44 -8.38 -0.30
C SER A 773 -31.19 -9.09 -0.75
N ASN A 774 -30.14 -8.31 -1.00
CA ASN A 774 -28.89 -8.86 -1.51
C ASN A 774 -28.11 -9.63 -0.45
N SER A 775 -28.25 -9.23 0.82
CA SER A 775 -27.60 -9.88 1.95
C SER A 775 -28.46 -9.69 3.19
N ILE A 776 -28.67 -10.78 3.94
CA ILE A 776 -29.55 -10.83 5.10
C ILE A 776 -28.83 -11.60 6.20
N ALA A 777 -29.00 -11.15 7.44
CA ALA A 777 -28.66 -11.94 8.61
C ALA A 777 -29.76 -11.85 9.65
N TYR A 778 -30.11 -12.98 10.22
CA TYR A 778 -31.07 -13.05 11.31
C TYR A 778 -30.65 -14.08 12.34
N ARG A 779 -31.18 -13.90 13.55
CA ARG A 779 -31.00 -14.81 14.67
C ARG A 779 -32.33 -15.47 15.01
N LEU A 780 -32.31 -16.77 15.24
CA LEU A 780 -33.48 -17.47 15.77
C LEU A 780 -33.50 -17.26 17.28
N ASN A 781 -34.53 -16.60 17.79
CA ASN A 781 -34.72 -16.44 19.24
C ASN A 781 -35.74 -17.48 19.73
N ASP A 782 -35.34 -18.32 20.68
CA ASP A 782 -36.11 -19.46 21.18
C ASP A 782 -37.51 -19.10 21.71
N GLU A 783 -37.73 -17.83 22.12
CA GLU A 783 -38.97 -17.39 22.77
C GLU A 783 -39.87 -16.48 21.92
N GLU A 784 -39.36 -15.78 20.89
CA GLU A 784 -40.09 -14.68 20.22
C GLU A 784 -40.21 -14.76 18.68
N GLY A 785 -39.59 -15.77 18.03
CA GLY A 785 -39.63 -15.93 16.57
C GLY A 785 -38.36 -15.43 15.87
N VAL A 786 -38.45 -15.12 14.57
CA VAL A 786 -37.31 -14.70 13.74
C VAL A 786 -37.02 -13.21 13.99
N GLU A 787 -35.84 -12.89 14.54
CA GLU A 787 -35.36 -11.51 14.65
C GLU A 787 -34.44 -11.20 13.47
N VAL A 788 -34.93 -10.40 12.51
CA VAL A 788 -34.11 -9.93 11.40
C VAL A 788 -33.16 -8.86 11.93
N CYS A 789 -31.89 -9.25 12.12
CA CYS A 789 -30.85 -8.34 12.59
C CYS A 789 -30.40 -7.40 11.48
N TYR A 790 -30.42 -7.85 10.22
CA TYR A 790 -30.05 -7.01 9.08
C TYR A 790 -30.70 -7.43 7.75
N GLU A 791 -31.07 -6.43 6.95
CA GLU A 791 -31.59 -6.61 5.60
C GLU A 791 -31.03 -5.49 4.68
N ALA A 792 -30.16 -5.83 3.71
CA ALA A 792 -29.61 -4.88 2.75
C ALA A 792 -30.59 -4.63 1.59
N ASP A 793 -31.53 -3.69 1.78
CA ASP A 793 -32.70 -3.60 0.89
C ASP A 793 -32.70 -2.58 -0.24
N GLU A 794 -31.82 -1.58 -0.28
CA GLU A 794 -31.52 -0.75 -1.47
C GLU A 794 -30.42 0.28 -1.11
N PRO A 795 -29.71 0.90 -2.09
CA PRO A 795 -28.63 1.84 -1.79
C PRO A 795 -29.16 3.12 -1.14
N ASP A 796 -28.68 3.44 0.07
CA ASP A 796 -28.80 4.77 0.70
C ASP A 796 -27.69 5.72 0.21
#